data_AF-A0A3F2RFN6-F1
#
_entry.id   AF-A0A3F2RFN6-F1
#
_cell.length_a   1.000
_cell.length_b   1.000
_cell.length_c   1.000
_cell.angle_alpha   90.00
_cell.angle_beta   90.00
_cell.angle_gamma   90.00
#
_symmetry.space_group_name_H-M   'P 1'
#
loop_
_entity.id
_entity.type
_entity.pdbx_description
1 polymer ?
#
loop_
_entity_poly.entity_id
_entity_poly.type
_entity_poly.pdbx_seq_one_letter_code
_entity_poly.pdbx_strand_id
1 'polypeptide(L)'
;MFLIIGYLAIFRIEELGIPAFSGLTLALQPTSMHTFLSYLFDPNQLRGTLFTQWAQVLDADFVEKNIIDKMMNFKPEIDKLLSQLHTKAFGRAASARDASSFDPSNANDPGIIESSSKPPTLPKVPNLTQPKPRRAMEPVRISHEVKANPVPASLNKLSLAGLQTQQETRKERIKAEVASKYNADDEFQFATAARGSNLEAVRQKVEREREAALQFDFKAKPVPHASTSAATAAKSTEVKLTTAAILREDALYQRKKEREAALLRAYESELRDPLEFYRWQANMQQQDEENWRKEVETRRLEMMQAQYDAVEAARQARLENREVAVEMKEQAKSRAAEREQEEKELLEKNRQLTDEMKRVRDTAPREAEAQVREENAKQRDALQEFLAAERERKAREDAKEQAAREDLIRQIRALDRVHREHIAVFDPTETAQLGLLQEMSLAELRERLRVRNEEQKCWEETRREEITTNKQEKNADLLERATNAARRRRATASANTAARSKKKALAAARELEEQALRRKNNFELAEKLQRQRDERLEQTEKLRVEAEELATRRRFLGAAKNMLEKNHFKQLKCGFEREAQNRQGTHQVETITMENVRAQEKRMNADFRARQRLTKQQEAHERTQVYSRAKDDARQRNRQEDETLRALVQHEQQRFKHAQGVLQARNIC
;
A
#
# COMPACT_ATOMS: atom_id res chain seq x y z
N MET A 1 38.74 30.80 6.39
CA MET A 1 37.92 30.45 7.56
C MET A 1 38.75 30.28 8.82
N PHE A 2 39.78 29.41 8.84
CA PHE A 2 40.72 29.27 9.97
C PHE A 2 41.39 30.57 10.38
N LEU A 3 41.77 31.43 9.43
CA LEU A 3 42.37 32.74 9.72
C LEU A 3 41.42 33.68 10.50
N ILE A 4 40.11 33.60 10.21
CA ILE A 4 39.09 34.40 10.91
C ILE A 4 38.91 33.85 12.32
N ILE A 5 38.79 32.53 12.48
CA ILE A 5 38.66 31.89 13.80
C ILE A 5 39.92 32.09 14.64
N GLY A 6 41.11 32.02 14.05
CA GLY A 6 42.38 32.32 14.72
C GLY A 6 42.47 33.76 15.18
N TYR A 7 42.08 34.73 14.34
CA TYR A 7 42.01 36.14 14.75
C TYR A 7 41.05 36.35 15.92
N LEU A 8 39.86 35.73 15.85
CA LEU A 8 38.88 35.82 16.93
C LEU A 8 39.38 35.17 18.23
N ALA A 9 40.03 34.00 18.14
CA ALA A 9 40.57 33.29 19.29
C ALA A 9 41.74 34.01 19.97
N ILE A 10 42.62 34.64 19.18
CA ILE A 10 43.84 35.28 19.67
C ILE A 10 43.55 36.70 20.20
N PHE A 11 42.72 37.49 19.52
CA PHE A 11 42.58 38.92 19.82
C PHE A 11 41.21 39.36 20.33
N ARG A 12 40.13 38.61 20.07
CA ARG A 12 38.75 39.07 20.30
C ARG A 12 37.91 38.13 21.16
N ILE A 13 38.51 37.09 21.74
CA ILE A 13 37.78 36.10 22.53
C ILE A 13 37.14 36.71 23.79
N GLU A 14 37.82 37.71 24.38
CA GLU A 14 37.34 38.49 25.54
C GLU A 14 36.12 39.36 25.17
N GLU A 15 36.12 39.98 23.99
CA GLU A 15 35.03 40.85 23.52
C GLU A 15 33.82 40.06 22.99
N LEU A 16 34.08 38.92 22.34
CA LEU A 16 33.05 38.08 21.75
C LEU A 16 32.34 37.21 22.79
N GLY A 17 33.08 36.78 23.81
CA GLY A 17 32.62 35.83 24.82
C GLY A 17 32.65 34.38 24.33
N ILE A 18 32.94 33.46 25.26
CA ILE A 18 33.02 32.01 24.99
C ILE A 18 31.73 31.43 24.39
N PRO A 19 30.50 31.83 24.79
CA PRO A 19 29.28 31.26 24.22
C PRO A 19 29.11 31.55 22.73
N ALA A 20 29.42 32.76 22.28
CA ALA A 20 29.33 33.12 20.86
C ALA A 20 30.47 32.46 20.06
N PHE A 21 31.68 32.40 20.63
CA PHE A 21 32.81 31.70 20.02
C PHE A 21 32.57 30.19 19.88
N SER A 22 31.99 29.54 20.90
CA SER A 22 31.62 28.12 20.86
C SER A 22 30.52 27.84 19.83
N GLY A 23 29.51 28.71 19.73
CA GLY A 23 28.47 28.61 18.70
C GLY A 23 29.05 28.66 17.27
N LEU A 24 29.99 29.57 17.01
CA LEU A 24 30.64 29.69 15.71
C LEU A 24 31.51 28.46 15.38
N THR A 25 32.33 28.00 16.32
CA THR A 25 33.23 26.86 16.15
C THR A 25 32.49 25.53 16.03
N LEU A 26 31.34 25.36 16.71
CA LEU A 26 30.50 24.17 16.59
C LEU A 26 29.71 24.12 15.27
N ALA A 27 29.44 25.26 14.64
CA ALA A 27 28.80 25.32 13.32
C ALA A 27 29.75 24.91 12.17
N LEU A 28 31.05 24.93 12.44
CA LEU A 28 32.12 24.51 11.53
C LEU A 28 32.37 23.00 11.58
N GLN A 29 33.27 22.51 10.70
CA GLN A 29 33.64 21.09 10.64
C GLN A 29 34.35 20.66 11.94
N PRO A 30 33.79 19.71 12.73
CA PRO A 30 34.27 19.40 14.08
C PRO A 30 35.71 18.86 14.14
N THR A 31 36.08 17.98 13.20
CA THR A 31 37.41 17.33 13.18
C THR A 31 38.53 18.34 12.99
N SER A 32 38.36 19.29 12.06
CA SER A 32 39.39 20.28 11.74
C SER A 32 39.44 21.42 12.75
N MET A 33 38.31 21.78 13.36
CA MET A 33 38.29 22.75 14.48
C MET A 33 38.93 22.15 15.73
N HIS A 34 38.70 20.87 16.01
CA HIS A 34 39.32 20.19 17.15
C HIS A 34 40.85 20.17 17.03
N THR A 35 41.40 19.75 15.88
CA THR A 35 42.86 19.74 15.68
C THR A 35 43.47 21.15 15.71
N PHE A 36 42.81 22.13 15.09
CA PHE A 36 43.28 23.52 15.06
C PHE A 36 43.30 24.16 16.45
N LEU A 37 42.20 24.09 17.20
CA LEU A 37 42.13 24.67 18.55
C LEU A 37 43.01 23.92 19.54
N SER A 38 43.16 22.60 19.39
CA SER A 38 44.08 21.81 20.21
C SER A 38 45.53 22.23 20.02
N TYR A 39 45.93 22.59 18.79
CA TYR A 39 47.26 23.12 18.53
C TYR A 39 47.42 24.56 19.04
N LEU A 40 46.41 25.41 18.80
CA LEU A 40 46.47 26.84 19.15
C LEU A 40 46.50 27.08 20.67
N PHE A 41 45.85 26.24 21.47
CA PHE A 41 45.78 26.36 22.94
C PHE A 41 46.67 25.34 23.69
N ASP A 42 47.67 24.77 23.00
CA ASP A 42 48.70 23.94 23.63
C ASP A 42 49.74 24.85 24.33
N PRO A 43 49.92 24.74 25.66
CA PRO A 43 50.86 25.59 26.41
C PRO A 43 52.31 25.45 25.95
N ASN A 44 52.72 24.28 25.47
CA ASN A 44 54.08 24.04 25.01
C ASN A 44 54.33 24.73 23.67
N GLN A 45 53.34 24.76 22.79
CA GLN A 45 53.43 25.45 21.50
C GLN A 45 53.32 26.97 21.67
N LEU A 46 52.40 27.43 22.53
CA LEU A 46 52.19 28.85 22.79
C LEU A 46 53.44 29.53 23.37
N ARG A 47 54.07 28.93 24.38
CA ARG A 47 55.31 29.47 24.99
C ARG A 47 56.60 29.08 24.27
N GLY A 48 56.53 28.15 23.32
CA GLY A 48 57.67 27.67 22.55
C GLY A 48 57.69 28.28 21.14
N THR A 49 57.24 27.50 20.16
CA THR A 49 57.34 27.84 18.74
C THR A 49 56.54 29.10 18.38
N LEU A 50 55.33 29.26 18.90
CA LEU A 50 54.48 30.42 18.59
C LEU A 50 55.04 31.71 19.22
N PHE A 51 55.47 31.67 20.48
CA PHE A 51 56.12 32.82 21.12
C PHE A 51 57.32 33.31 20.31
N THR A 52 58.22 32.41 19.91
CA THR A 52 59.42 32.80 19.14
C THR A 52 59.09 33.43 17.78
N GLN A 53 58.04 32.97 17.10
CA GLN A 53 57.62 33.52 15.81
C GLN A 53 56.86 34.85 15.97
N TRP A 54 56.03 34.98 17.00
CA TRP A 54 55.29 36.21 17.26
C TRP A 54 56.19 37.33 17.79
N ALA A 55 57.18 37.00 18.61
CA ALA A 55 58.18 37.94 19.12
C ALA A 55 59.12 38.50 18.03
N GLN A 56 59.15 37.91 16.83
CA GLN A 56 59.87 38.49 15.67
C GLN A 56 59.13 39.68 15.07
N VAL A 57 57.81 39.75 15.25
CA VAL A 57 56.93 40.76 14.61
C VAL A 57 56.38 41.74 15.64
N LEU A 58 56.14 41.28 16.87
CA LEU A 58 55.57 42.05 17.98
C LEU A 58 56.53 42.03 19.18
N ASP A 59 56.41 43.01 20.06
CA ASP A 59 57.23 43.09 21.27
C ASP A 59 57.02 41.87 22.18
N ALA A 60 58.10 41.31 22.73
CA ALA A 60 58.09 40.07 23.49
C ALA A 60 57.20 40.19 24.75
N ASP A 61 57.33 41.32 25.46
CA ASP A 61 56.51 41.64 26.64
C ASP A 61 55.02 41.75 26.30
N PHE A 62 54.71 42.25 25.11
CA PHE A 62 53.34 42.37 24.63
C PHE A 62 52.75 41.01 24.28
N VAL A 63 53.52 40.15 23.60
CA VAL A 63 53.08 38.79 23.24
C VAL A 63 52.83 37.94 24.49
N GLU A 64 53.71 38.01 25.48
CA GLU A 64 53.56 37.23 26.71
C GLU A 64 52.33 37.69 27.52
N LYS A 65 52.27 38.99 27.87
CA LYS A 65 51.25 39.52 28.80
C LYS A 65 49.87 39.70 28.16
N ASN A 66 49.81 40.18 26.91
CA ASN A 66 48.54 40.54 26.28
C ASN A 66 47.97 39.47 25.35
N ILE A 67 48.77 38.52 24.87
CA ILE A 67 48.31 37.46 23.98
C ILE A 67 48.31 36.12 24.70
N ILE A 68 49.48 35.63 25.13
CA ILE A 68 49.60 34.28 25.70
C ILE A 68 48.86 34.18 27.03
N ASP A 69 49.10 35.08 27.97
CA ASP A 69 48.45 35.01 29.29
C ASP A 69 46.92 35.15 29.18
N LYS A 70 46.44 36.00 28.27
CA LYS A 70 45.01 36.11 27.97
C LYS A 70 44.43 34.82 27.38
N MET A 71 45.12 34.20 26.43
CA MET A 71 44.69 32.91 25.87
C MET A 71 44.70 31.80 26.92
N MET A 72 45.66 31.83 27.86
CA MET A 72 45.73 30.87 28.96
C MET A 72 44.56 31.02 29.94
N ASN A 73 44.09 32.24 30.20
CA ASN A 73 42.91 32.47 31.05
C ASN A 73 41.66 31.78 30.50
N PHE A 74 41.51 31.71 29.17
CA PHE A 74 40.37 31.07 28.51
C PHE A 74 40.56 29.58 28.21
N LYS A 75 41.75 29.03 28.47
CA LYS A 75 42.06 27.61 28.29
C LYS A 75 41.04 26.65 28.92
N PRO A 76 40.61 26.77 30.19
CA PRO A 76 39.69 25.80 30.78
C PRO A 76 38.33 25.74 30.07
N GLU A 77 37.90 26.87 29.49
CA GLU A 77 36.65 26.93 28.73
C GLU A 77 36.81 26.40 27.30
N ILE A 78 37.98 26.63 26.69
CA ILE A 78 38.33 26.04 25.40
C ILE A 78 38.54 24.53 25.50
N ASP A 79 39.06 24.01 26.61
CA ASP A 79 39.22 22.56 26.83
C ASP A 79 37.84 21.87 26.94
N LYS A 80 36.84 22.53 27.53
CA LYS A 80 35.43 22.08 27.50
C LYS A 80 34.88 22.07 26.07
N LEU A 81 35.14 23.12 25.29
CA LEU A 81 34.75 23.19 23.87
C LEU A 81 35.45 22.12 23.01
N LEU A 82 36.73 21.86 23.27
CA LEU A 82 37.50 20.80 22.61
C LEU A 82 36.91 19.42 22.91
N SER A 83 36.44 19.18 24.13
CA SER A 83 35.73 17.96 24.52
C SER A 83 34.39 17.80 23.79
N GLN A 84 33.64 18.90 23.59
CA GLN A 84 32.42 18.92 22.79
C GLN A 84 32.70 18.68 21.30
N LEU A 85 33.75 19.28 20.76
CA LEU A 85 34.18 19.04 19.38
C LEU A 85 34.70 17.62 19.18
N HIS A 86 35.42 17.06 20.14
CA HIS A 86 35.92 15.68 20.11
C HIS A 86 34.76 14.68 20.13
N THR A 87 33.78 14.86 21.02
CA THR A 87 32.58 14.01 21.06
C THR A 87 31.75 14.12 19.78
N LYS A 88 31.66 15.31 19.17
CA LYS A 88 30.98 15.53 17.89
C LYS A 88 31.75 14.98 16.68
N ALA A 89 33.09 14.97 16.71
CA ALA A 89 33.95 14.50 15.64
C ALA A 89 34.16 12.98 15.64
N PHE A 90 34.34 12.38 16.82
CA PHE A 90 34.78 10.98 16.98
C PHE A 90 33.77 10.12 17.77
N GLY A 91 32.69 10.71 18.28
CA GLY A 91 31.67 10.02 19.05
C GLY A 91 32.05 9.77 20.52
N ARG A 92 31.03 9.44 21.34
CA ARG A 92 31.19 9.16 22.78
C ARG A 92 32.08 7.93 23.07
N ALA A 93 32.16 6.98 22.14
CA ALA A 93 32.92 5.74 22.32
C ALA A 93 34.45 5.93 22.26
N ALA A 94 34.94 6.92 21.48
CA ALA A 94 36.36 7.24 21.44
C ALA A 94 36.79 8.12 22.63
N SER A 95 35.91 9.04 23.05
CA SER A 95 36.18 9.97 24.17
C SER A 95 36.36 9.28 25.53
N ALA A 96 35.77 8.09 25.72
CA ALA A 96 35.91 7.29 26.93
C ALA A 96 37.22 6.48 27.00
N ARG A 97 37.93 6.29 25.87
CA ARG A 97 39.20 5.54 25.84
C ARG A 97 40.38 6.42 26.25
N ASP A 98 40.44 7.68 25.79
CA ASP A 98 41.56 8.58 26.10
C ASP A 98 41.49 9.17 27.52
N ALA A 99 40.29 9.31 28.10
CA ALA A 99 40.10 9.81 29.47
C ALA A 99 40.48 8.81 30.57
N SER A 100 40.87 7.57 30.23
CA SER A 100 41.25 6.52 31.19
C SER A 100 42.72 6.61 31.67
N SER A 101 43.41 7.71 31.38
CA SER A 101 44.83 7.92 31.67
C SER A 101 45.12 8.93 32.80
N PHE A 102 44.13 9.31 33.62
CA PHE A 102 44.32 10.27 34.72
C PHE A 102 43.86 9.72 36.08
N ASP A 103 44.77 9.85 37.04
CA ASP A 103 44.86 9.42 38.44
C ASP A 103 43.55 9.44 39.29
N PRO A 104 43.18 8.34 39.99
CA PRO A 104 41.97 8.25 40.80
C PRO A 104 42.22 8.71 42.24
N SER A 105 42.31 10.02 42.48
CA SER A 105 42.41 10.57 43.84
C SER A 105 41.70 11.92 44.00
N ASN A 106 40.42 12.02 43.61
CA ASN A 106 39.54 13.03 44.20
C ASN A 106 38.07 12.67 44.00
N ALA A 107 37.45 12.16 45.06
CA ALA A 107 36.00 12.05 45.19
C ALA A 107 35.49 13.36 45.78
N ASN A 108 34.76 14.15 44.96
CA ASN A 108 33.64 15.02 45.36
C ASN A 108 33.27 15.96 44.21
N ASP A 109 32.41 15.51 43.28
CA ASP A 109 31.36 16.37 42.70
C ASP A 109 30.27 15.50 42.01
N PRO A 110 28.97 15.77 42.19
CA PRO A 110 27.89 14.94 41.69
C PRO A 110 27.47 15.42 40.30
N GLY A 111 27.79 14.67 39.26
CA GLY A 111 27.38 15.08 37.91
C GLY A 111 27.83 14.21 36.75
N ILE A 112 27.80 12.88 36.87
CA ILE A 112 28.01 11.99 35.72
C ILE A 112 26.84 11.00 35.66
N ILE A 113 25.93 11.25 34.72
CA ILE A 113 24.90 10.29 34.32
C ILE A 113 25.64 9.18 33.58
N GLU A 114 25.92 8.09 34.29
CA GLU A 114 26.28 6.81 33.69
C GLU A 114 25.17 6.42 32.70
N SER A 115 25.47 6.43 31.41
CA SER A 115 24.60 5.76 30.45
C SER A 115 24.73 4.26 30.71
N SER A 116 23.77 3.71 31.43
CA SER A 116 23.63 2.27 31.67
C SER A 116 23.63 1.52 30.33
N SER A 117 24.80 1.04 29.91
CA SER A 117 24.89 0.00 28.90
C SER A 117 24.26 -1.23 29.53
N LYS A 118 23.07 -1.62 29.07
CA LYS A 118 22.42 -2.84 29.55
C LYS A 118 23.40 -4.00 29.30
N PRO A 119 23.65 -4.89 30.28
CA PRO A 119 24.51 -6.04 30.04
C PRO A 119 23.96 -6.88 28.88
N PRO A 120 24.82 -7.48 28.04
CA PRO A 120 24.38 -8.32 26.94
C PRO A 120 23.47 -9.44 27.46
N THR A 121 22.23 -9.47 26.99
CA THR A 121 21.24 -10.49 27.36
C THR A 121 21.71 -11.87 26.95
N LEU A 122 21.98 -12.73 27.93
CA LEU A 122 22.08 -14.17 27.72
C LEU A 122 20.67 -14.72 27.43
N PRO A 123 20.47 -15.54 26.39
CA PRO A 123 19.18 -16.14 26.10
C PRO A 123 18.78 -17.11 27.22
N LYS A 124 17.86 -16.67 28.08
CA LYS A 124 17.20 -17.51 29.08
C LYS A 124 16.03 -18.21 28.42
N VAL A 125 16.04 -19.55 28.39
CA VAL A 125 14.89 -20.34 27.91
C VAL A 125 13.63 -19.92 28.70
N PRO A 126 12.51 -19.60 28.02
CA PRO A 126 11.31 -19.13 28.68
C PRO A 126 10.72 -20.26 29.52
N ASN A 127 10.41 -20.00 30.78
CA ASN A 127 9.49 -20.84 31.53
C ASN A 127 8.13 -20.72 30.85
N LEU A 128 7.69 -21.76 30.13
CA LEU A 128 6.35 -21.83 29.56
C LEU A 128 5.31 -21.93 30.69
N THR A 129 4.98 -20.78 31.29
CA THR A 129 3.69 -20.62 31.96
C THR A 129 2.63 -20.54 30.88
N GLN A 130 1.62 -21.43 30.95
CA GLN A 130 0.49 -21.38 30.01
C GLN A 130 -0.06 -19.95 29.98
N PRO A 131 -0.24 -19.35 28.79
CA PRO A 131 -0.73 -18.00 28.68
C PRO A 131 -2.09 -17.93 29.38
N LYS A 132 -2.25 -16.98 30.30
CA LYS A 132 -3.54 -16.71 30.93
C LYS A 132 -4.55 -16.51 29.79
N PRO A 133 -5.63 -17.32 29.71
CA PRO A 133 -6.54 -17.27 28.57
C PRO A 133 -7.02 -15.84 28.41
N ARG A 134 -6.90 -15.29 27.19
CA ARG A 134 -7.36 -13.93 26.90
C ARG A 134 -8.84 -13.85 27.29
N ARG A 135 -9.18 -12.98 28.24
CA ARG A 135 -10.57 -12.67 28.53
C ARG A 135 -11.13 -12.03 27.27
N ALA A 136 -11.96 -12.75 26.53
CA ALA A 136 -12.68 -12.17 25.40
C ALA A 136 -13.43 -10.94 25.93
N MET A 137 -13.32 -9.81 25.25
CA MET A 137 -14.19 -8.67 25.55
C MET A 137 -15.63 -9.19 25.44
N GLU A 138 -16.44 -8.97 26.47
CA GLU A 138 -17.85 -9.37 26.40
C GLU A 138 -18.46 -8.70 25.16
N PRO A 139 -19.08 -9.49 24.27
CA PRO A 139 -19.65 -8.93 23.06
C PRO A 139 -20.68 -7.88 23.48
N VAL A 140 -20.50 -6.65 23.00
CA VAL A 140 -21.50 -5.60 23.15
C VAL A 140 -22.80 -6.18 22.59
N ARG A 141 -23.81 -6.37 23.46
CA ARG A 141 -25.15 -6.76 23.02
C ARG A 141 -25.68 -5.61 22.18
N ILE A 142 -25.49 -5.71 20.86
CA ILE A 142 -26.19 -4.89 19.89
C ILE A 142 -27.67 -5.20 20.14
N SER A 143 -28.46 -4.19 20.51
CA SER A 143 -29.89 -4.37 20.71
C SER A 143 -30.51 -4.89 19.41
N HIS A 144 -30.97 -6.15 19.40
CA HIS A 144 -31.68 -6.76 18.28
C HIS A 144 -33.12 -6.25 18.16
N GLU A 145 -33.34 -4.95 18.39
CA GLU A 145 -34.58 -4.31 17.98
C GLU A 145 -34.46 -3.96 16.51
N VAL A 146 -34.79 -4.94 15.65
CA VAL A 146 -35.05 -4.66 14.24
C VAL A 146 -36.33 -3.85 14.21
N LYS A 147 -36.20 -2.51 14.21
CA LYS A 147 -37.27 -1.61 13.76
C LYS A 147 -37.44 -1.81 12.26
N ALA A 148 -38.10 -2.89 11.89
CA ALA A 148 -38.58 -3.09 10.54
C ALA A 148 -39.70 -2.07 10.32
N ASN A 149 -39.37 -0.96 9.65
CA ASN A 149 -40.40 -0.13 9.07
C ASN A 149 -41.23 -1.04 8.15
N PRO A 150 -42.57 -1.08 8.29
CA PRO A 150 -43.40 -1.91 7.42
C PRO A 150 -43.07 -1.55 5.98
N VAL A 151 -42.86 -2.57 5.14
CA VAL A 151 -42.57 -2.36 3.72
C VAL A 151 -43.68 -1.45 3.18
N PRO A 152 -43.38 -0.23 2.72
CA PRO A 152 -44.40 0.70 2.29
C PRO A 152 -45.19 0.03 1.18
N ALA A 153 -46.53 0.08 1.26
CA ALA A 153 -47.43 -0.59 0.31
C ALA A 153 -47.22 -0.14 -1.17
N SER A 154 -46.38 0.87 -1.38
CA SER A 154 -45.94 1.39 -2.68
C SER A 154 -44.78 0.62 -3.31
N LEU A 155 -44.09 -0.28 -2.59
CA LEU A 155 -42.86 -0.94 -3.08
C LEU A 155 -43.11 -1.79 -4.34
N ASN A 156 -44.34 -2.27 -4.53
CA ASN A 156 -44.76 -3.06 -5.69
C ASN A 156 -45.78 -2.36 -6.60
N LYS A 157 -46.03 -1.05 -6.41
CA LYS A 157 -47.02 -0.28 -7.21
C LYS A 157 -46.40 0.79 -8.11
N LEU A 158 -45.10 1.04 -8.02
CA LEU A 158 -44.44 2.07 -8.82
C LEU A 158 -43.82 1.49 -10.10
N SER A 159 -44.37 1.89 -11.24
CA SER A 159 -43.75 1.71 -12.56
C SER A 159 -42.56 2.68 -12.75
N LEU A 160 -41.66 2.40 -13.69
CA LEU A 160 -40.55 3.30 -14.02
C LEU A 160 -41.01 4.73 -14.34
N ALA A 161 -42.15 4.87 -15.01
CA ALA A 161 -42.77 6.17 -15.28
C ALA A 161 -43.24 6.88 -13.99
N GLY A 162 -43.74 6.14 -13.01
CA GLY A 162 -44.08 6.65 -11.68
C GLY A 162 -42.85 7.14 -10.90
N LEU A 163 -41.69 6.48 -11.07
CA LEU A 163 -40.44 6.92 -10.45
C LEU A 163 -39.86 8.16 -11.13
N GLN A 164 -39.99 8.28 -12.45
CA GLN A 164 -39.56 9.45 -13.20
C GLN A 164 -40.38 10.69 -12.83
N THR A 165 -41.71 10.58 -12.80
CA THR A 165 -42.60 11.65 -12.35
C THR A 165 -42.37 12.04 -10.88
N GLN A 166 -42.07 11.07 -10.01
CA GLN A 166 -41.67 11.37 -8.63
C GLN A 166 -40.30 12.04 -8.53
N GLN A 167 -39.34 11.70 -9.39
CA GLN A 167 -38.06 12.40 -9.46
C GLN A 167 -38.23 13.83 -9.98
N GLU A 168 -39.05 14.04 -10.99
CA GLU A 168 -39.34 15.37 -11.55
C GLU A 168 -40.03 16.26 -10.53
N THR A 169 -41.11 15.78 -9.90
CA THR A 169 -41.79 16.52 -8.82
C THR A 169 -40.88 16.79 -7.62
N ARG A 170 -39.96 15.87 -7.29
CA ARG A 170 -38.96 16.09 -6.24
C ARG A 170 -37.91 17.12 -6.64
N LYS A 171 -37.46 17.12 -7.90
CA LYS A 171 -36.57 18.15 -8.47
C LYS A 171 -37.25 19.51 -8.49
N GLU A 172 -38.51 19.59 -8.93
CA GLU A 172 -39.30 20.82 -8.94
C GLU A 172 -39.53 21.36 -7.53
N ARG A 173 -39.83 20.49 -6.56
CA ARG A 173 -39.95 20.87 -5.16
C ARG A 173 -38.62 21.41 -4.60
N ILE A 174 -37.51 20.73 -4.86
CA ILE A 174 -36.18 21.22 -4.45
C ILE A 174 -35.87 22.55 -5.14
N LYS A 175 -36.21 22.69 -6.42
CA LYS A 175 -36.02 23.93 -7.18
C LYS A 175 -36.86 25.07 -6.61
N ALA A 176 -38.10 24.80 -6.20
CA ALA A 176 -38.98 25.78 -5.56
C ALA A 176 -38.48 26.13 -4.14
N GLU A 177 -38.00 25.15 -3.37
CA GLU A 177 -37.41 25.39 -2.04
C GLU A 177 -36.12 26.20 -2.14
N VAL A 178 -35.27 25.92 -3.14
CA VAL A 178 -34.08 26.70 -3.47
C VAL A 178 -34.47 28.10 -3.93
N ALA A 179 -35.42 28.24 -4.84
CA ALA A 179 -35.92 29.55 -5.27
C ALA A 179 -36.56 30.35 -4.12
N SER A 180 -37.14 29.70 -3.12
CA SER A 180 -37.64 30.39 -1.91
C SER A 180 -36.53 30.81 -0.94
N LYS A 181 -35.35 30.16 -1.00
CA LYS A 181 -34.17 30.50 -0.18
C LYS A 181 -33.40 31.69 -0.75
N TYR A 182 -33.61 32.02 -2.03
CA TYR A 182 -32.94 33.12 -2.72
C TYR A 182 -34.00 34.07 -3.29
N ASN A 183 -34.19 35.23 -2.67
CA ASN A 183 -35.04 36.27 -3.27
C ASN A 183 -34.37 36.76 -4.56
N ALA A 184 -35.11 36.81 -5.67
CA ALA A 184 -34.58 37.31 -6.95
C ALA A 184 -34.11 38.78 -6.85
N ASP A 185 -34.58 39.52 -5.85
CA ASP A 185 -34.19 40.91 -5.58
C ASP A 185 -32.81 41.03 -4.90
N ASP A 186 -32.31 39.95 -4.27
CA ASP A 186 -30.98 39.89 -3.62
C ASP A 186 -29.87 39.37 -4.57
N GLU A 187 -30.20 39.03 -5.82
CA GLU A 187 -29.19 38.73 -6.84
C GLU A 187 -28.49 40.03 -7.26
N PHE A 188 -27.22 40.17 -6.87
CA PHE A 188 -26.36 41.24 -7.34
C PHE A 188 -26.17 41.14 -8.87
N GLN A 189 -26.99 41.89 -9.62
CA GLN A 189 -26.90 41.98 -11.06
C GLN A 189 -25.65 42.79 -11.43
N PHE A 190 -24.55 42.08 -11.72
CA PHE A 190 -23.38 42.70 -12.33
C PHE A 190 -23.79 43.37 -13.64
N ALA A 191 -23.51 44.68 -13.78
CA ALA A 191 -23.77 45.47 -15.00
C ALA A 191 -23.13 44.88 -16.27
N THR A 192 -22.25 43.89 -16.11
CA THR A 192 -21.62 43.08 -17.15
C THR A 192 -22.57 42.09 -17.83
N ALA A 193 -23.62 41.61 -17.14
CA ALA A 193 -24.54 40.59 -17.68
C ALA A 193 -25.49 41.15 -18.77
N ALA A 194 -25.76 42.46 -18.76
CA ALA A 194 -26.59 43.13 -19.76
C ALA A 194 -25.83 43.51 -21.05
N ARG A 195 -24.49 43.37 -21.07
CA ARG A 195 -23.69 43.59 -22.28
C ARG A 195 -23.56 42.25 -23.02
N GLY A 196 -24.24 42.11 -24.15
CA GLY A 196 -23.99 41.03 -25.11
C GLY A 196 -22.48 40.87 -25.30
N SER A 197 -21.96 39.68 -25.01
CA SER A 197 -20.54 39.47 -24.79
C SER A 197 -19.74 39.58 -26.09
N ASN A 198 -19.31 40.80 -26.42
CA ASN A 198 -18.14 41.01 -27.27
C ASN A 198 -16.86 40.49 -26.61
N LEU A 199 -16.92 39.73 -25.51
CA LEU A 199 -15.75 39.25 -24.76
C LEU A 199 -14.86 38.35 -25.60
N GLU A 200 -15.42 37.47 -26.45
CA GLU A 200 -14.60 36.65 -27.35
C GLU A 200 -13.99 37.48 -28.47
N ALA A 201 -14.75 38.42 -29.04
CA ALA A 201 -14.24 39.35 -30.05
C ALA A 201 -13.17 40.30 -29.46
N VAL A 202 -13.34 40.76 -28.22
CA VAL A 202 -12.40 41.59 -27.48
C VAL A 202 -11.22 40.76 -27.04
N ARG A 203 -11.40 39.50 -26.64
CA ARG A 203 -10.30 38.59 -26.29
C ARG A 203 -9.45 38.27 -27.51
N GLN A 204 -10.07 38.00 -28.67
CA GLN A 204 -9.35 37.84 -29.92
C GLN A 204 -8.67 39.14 -30.37
N LYS A 205 -9.31 40.31 -30.16
CA LYS A 205 -8.67 41.60 -30.44
C LYS A 205 -7.50 41.87 -29.50
N VAL A 206 -7.60 41.55 -28.22
CA VAL A 206 -6.55 41.71 -27.21
C VAL A 206 -5.42 40.71 -27.43
N GLU A 207 -5.74 39.47 -27.82
CA GLU A 207 -4.74 38.47 -28.22
C GLU A 207 -4.05 38.89 -29.51
N ARG A 208 -4.77 39.39 -30.52
CA ARG A 208 -4.16 39.96 -31.74
C ARG A 208 -3.38 41.23 -31.47
N GLU A 209 -3.82 42.10 -30.56
CA GLU A 209 -3.07 43.30 -30.14
C GLU A 209 -1.83 42.92 -29.34
N ARG A 210 -1.90 41.86 -28.51
CA ARG A 210 -0.73 41.30 -27.81
C ARG A 210 0.22 40.63 -28.79
N GLU A 211 -0.28 39.85 -29.74
CA GLU A 211 0.51 39.22 -30.80
C GLU A 211 1.11 40.26 -31.74
N ALA A 212 0.39 41.33 -32.08
CA ALA A 212 0.90 42.46 -32.87
C ALA A 212 1.91 43.30 -32.07
N ALA A 213 1.70 43.49 -30.76
CA ALA A 213 2.68 44.12 -29.87
C ALA A 213 3.92 43.25 -29.63
N LEU A 214 3.79 41.92 -29.75
CA LEU A 214 4.91 40.95 -29.76
C LEU A 214 5.58 40.84 -31.13
N GLN A 215 4.82 41.07 -32.21
CA GLN A 215 5.30 41.35 -33.57
C GLN A 215 5.63 42.84 -33.72
N PHE A 216 6.28 43.43 -32.73
CA PHE A 216 7.09 44.60 -33.06
C PHE A 216 8.17 44.08 -33.99
N ASP A 217 8.38 44.77 -35.12
CA ASP A 217 9.63 44.69 -35.85
C ASP A 217 10.70 45.11 -34.86
N PHE A 218 11.16 44.17 -34.05
CA PHE A 218 12.45 44.26 -33.42
C PHE A 218 13.40 44.23 -34.61
N LYS A 219 13.61 45.43 -35.16
CA LYS A 219 14.95 45.92 -35.39
C LYS A 219 15.62 45.84 -34.03
N ALA A 220 15.93 44.61 -33.60
CA ALA A 220 17.22 44.35 -33.03
C ALA A 220 18.11 45.25 -33.86
N LYS A 221 18.74 46.25 -33.23
CA LYS A 221 20.05 46.60 -33.76
C LYS A 221 20.69 45.23 -33.84
N PRO A 222 20.88 44.64 -35.05
CA PRO A 222 21.49 43.33 -35.12
C PRO A 222 22.70 43.46 -34.21
N VAL A 223 22.90 42.53 -33.25
CA VAL A 223 24.13 42.49 -32.44
C VAL A 223 25.20 42.88 -33.42
N PRO A 224 25.82 44.09 -33.30
CA PRO A 224 26.38 44.82 -34.44
C PRO A 224 27.09 43.77 -35.23
N HIS A 225 26.49 43.37 -36.37
CA HIS A 225 27.03 42.23 -37.10
C HIS A 225 28.42 42.75 -37.40
N ALA A 226 29.44 42.22 -36.72
CA ALA A 226 30.82 42.48 -37.08
C ALA A 226 30.82 42.04 -38.54
N SER A 227 30.80 43.01 -39.44
CA SER A 227 30.09 42.90 -40.70
C SER A 227 30.68 41.75 -41.48
N THR A 228 30.02 40.59 -41.38
CA THR A 228 30.38 39.38 -42.10
C THR A 228 29.80 39.48 -43.51
N SER A 229 30.11 40.57 -44.20
CA SER A 229 30.52 40.36 -45.59
C SER A 229 31.98 39.90 -45.50
N ALA A 230 32.37 38.91 -46.29
CA ALA A 230 33.77 38.43 -46.31
C ALA A 230 34.78 39.58 -46.51
N ALA A 231 34.34 40.71 -47.08
CA ALA A 231 35.09 41.94 -47.25
C ALA A 231 35.22 42.82 -45.97
N THR A 232 34.29 42.74 -45.00
CA THR A 232 34.39 43.51 -43.73
C THR A 232 34.82 42.66 -42.53
N ALA A 233 34.73 41.33 -42.57
CA ALA A 233 35.41 40.45 -41.61
C ALA A 233 36.95 40.61 -41.68
N ALA A 234 37.47 40.84 -42.89
CA ALA A 234 38.88 41.22 -43.13
C ALA A 234 39.23 42.63 -42.60
N LYS A 235 38.23 43.49 -42.38
CA LYS A 235 38.34 44.82 -41.76
C LYS A 235 37.71 44.87 -40.36
N SER A 236 37.56 43.73 -39.67
CA SER A 236 37.40 43.77 -38.22
C SER A 236 38.66 44.43 -37.69
N THR A 237 38.52 45.67 -37.21
CA THR A 237 39.62 46.45 -36.64
C THR A 237 40.39 45.52 -35.73
N GLU A 238 41.60 45.18 -36.14
CA GLU A 238 42.50 44.31 -35.41
C GLU A 238 42.53 44.85 -33.98
N VAL A 239 41.85 44.17 -33.06
CA VAL A 239 41.65 44.67 -31.70
C VAL A 239 43.05 44.85 -31.15
N LYS A 240 43.50 46.11 -31.05
CA LYS A 240 44.85 46.43 -30.60
C LYS A 240 44.98 45.89 -29.19
N LEU A 241 45.64 44.73 -29.08
CA LEU A 241 45.84 44.09 -27.80
C LEU A 241 46.70 45.03 -26.95
N THR A 242 46.27 45.27 -25.72
CA THR A 242 47.10 45.98 -24.75
C THR A 242 48.41 45.22 -24.58
N THR A 243 49.53 45.93 -24.42
CA THR A 243 50.86 45.35 -24.21
C THR A 243 50.86 44.29 -23.10
N ALA A 244 50.18 44.58 -21.98
CA ALA A 244 50.01 43.64 -20.88
C ALA A 244 49.26 42.35 -21.28
N ALA A 245 48.29 42.41 -22.19
CA ALA A 245 47.56 41.24 -22.66
C ALA A 245 48.44 40.32 -23.51
N ILE A 246 49.25 40.91 -24.40
CA ILE A 246 50.23 40.19 -25.22
C ILE A 246 51.24 39.47 -24.29
N LEU A 247 51.81 40.19 -23.33
CA LEU A 247 52.81 39.63 -22.41
C LEU A 247 52.23 38.55 -21.49
N ARG A 248 51.00 38.71 -20.99
CA ARG A 248 50.33 37.68 -20.17
C ARG A 248 50.05 36.41 -20.95
N GLU A 249 49.55 36.52 -22.18
CA GLU A 249 49.29 35.35 -23.02
C GLU A 249 50.58 34.62 -23.38
N ASP A 250 51.64 35.37 -23.70
CA ASP A 250 52.93 34.78 -24.02
C ASP A 250 53.55 34.10 -22.80
N ALA A 251 53.52 34.73 -21.62
CA ALA A 251 53.97 34.12 -20.36
C ALA A 251 53.18 32.84 -20.02
N LEU A 252 51.86 32.82 -20.21
CA LEU A 252 51.05 31.62 -20.03
C LEU A 252 51.46 30.50 -20.98
N TYR A 253 51.80 30.84 -22.21
CA TYR A 253 52.25 29.87 -23.19
C TYR A 253 53.65 29.33 -22.88
N GLN A 254 54.59 30.20 -22.47
CA GLN A 254 55.90 29.75 -22.01
C GLN A 254 55.79 28.81 -20.80
N ARG A 255 54.92 29.14 -19.84
CA ARG A 255 54.65 28.25 -18.70
C ARG A 255 54.06 26.89 -19.14
N LYS A 256 53.25 26.85 -20.21
CA LYS A 256 52.77 25.58 -20.78
C LYS A 256 53.91 24.79 -21.43
N LYS A 257 54.75 25.45 -22.23
CA LYS A 257 55.94 24.83 -22.82
C LYS A 257 56.90 24.29 -21.77
N GLU A 258 57.15 25.04 -20.71
CA GLU A 258 57.99 24.62 -19.59
C GLU A 258 57.42 23.39 -18.89
N ARG A 259 56.10 23.32 -18.70
CA ARG A 259 55.44 22.13 -18.14
C ARG A 259 55.56 20.92 -19.05
N GLU A 260 55.32 21.09 -20.35
CA GLU A 260 55.49 20.03 -21.34
C GLU A 260 56.95 19.57 -21.41
N ALA A 261 57.91 20.50 -21.40
CA ALA A 261 59.33 20.19 -21.36
C ALA A 261 59.75 19.53 -20.05
N ALA A 262 59.20 19.93 -18.91
CA ALA A 262 59.45 19.29 -17.63
C ALA A 262 58.91 17.86 -17.60
N LEU A 263 57.74 17.63 -18.18
CA LEU A 263 57.14 16.31 -18.33
C LEU A 263 58.00 15.44 -19.27
N LEU A 264 58.46 15.98 -20.39
CA LEU A 264 59.43 15.30 -21.28
C LEU A 264 60.75 14.96 -20.57
N ARG A 265 61.31 15.89 -19.79
CA ARG A 265 62.51 15.62 -18.99
C ARG A 265 62.28 14.57 -17.92
N ALA A 266 61.11 14.57 -17.27
CA ALA A 266 60.74 13.54 -16.32
C ALA A 266 60.69 12.17 -17.00
N TYR A 267 60.04 12.09 -18.17
CA TYR A 267 60.05 10.88 -19.00
C TYR A 267 61.47 10.44 -19.39
N GLU A 268 62.34 11.37 -19.78
CA GLU A 268 63.74 11.10 -20.14
C GLU A 268 64.57 10.62 -18.94
N SER A 269 64.28 11.13 -17.73
CA SER A 269 65.00 10.74 -16.51
C SER A 269 64.51 9.44 -15.89
N GLU A 270 63.20 9.20 -15.92
CA GLU A 270 62.54 8.06 -15.27
C GLU A 270 62.34 6.87 -16.24
N LEU A 271 62.48 7.10 -17.56
CA LEU A 271 62.18 6.16 -18.65
C LEU A 271 60.78 5.53 -18.56
N ARG A 272 59.86 6.17 -17.85
CA ARG A 272 58.51 5.67 -17.55
C ARG A 272 57.50 6.68 -18.02
N ASP A 273 56.49 6.25 -18.78
CA ASP A 273 55.42 7.12 -19.28
C ASP A 273 54.17 7.12 -18.35
N PRO A 274 53.95 8.11 -17.46
CA PRO A 274 52.67 8.32 -16.77
C PRO A 274 51.43 8.46 -17.67
N LEU A 275 51.55 8.75 -18.97
CA LEU A 275 50.39 8.87 -19.85
C LEU A 275 49.68 7.53 -20.04
N GLU A 276 50.40 6.40 -20.02
CA GLU A 276 49.78 5.07 -20.02
C GLU A 276 48.85 4.88 -18.83
N PHE A 277 49.31 5.26 -17.63
CA PHE A 277 48.49 5.16 -16.43
C PHE A 277 47.22 6.01 -16.52
N TYR A 278 47.34 7.26 -17.00
CA TYR A 278 46.17 8.13 -17.16
C TYR A 278 45.21 7.63 -18.26
N ARG A 279 45.72 7.04 -19.34
CA ARG A 279 44.90 6.39 -20.37
C ARG A 279 44.17 5.18 -19.80
N TRP A 280 44.86 4.33 -19.04
CA TRP A 280 44.25 3.21 -18.34
C TRP A 280 43.17 3.68 -17.37
N GLN A 281 43.45 4.69 -16.55
CA GLN A 281 42.50 5.24 -15.60
C GLN A 281 41.25 5.80 -16.31
N ALA A 282 41.43 6.54 -17.40
CA ALA A 282 40.32 7.06 -18.21
C ALA A 282 39.50 5.93 -18.85
N ASN A 283 40.16 4.86 -19.32
CA ASN A 283 39.49 3.69 -19.87
C ASN A 283 38.70 2.92 -18.80
N MET A 284 39.26 2.74 -17.59
CA MET A 284 38.56 2.11 -16.47
C MET A 284 37.35 2.93 -16.05
N GLN A 285 37.48 4.25 -15.92
CA GLN A 285 36.34 5.12 -15.64
C GLN A 285 35.24 5.02 -16.70
N GLN A 286 35.61 4.97 -17.98
CA GLN A 286 34.64 4.76 -19.06
C GLN A 286 33.96 3.39 -18.98
N GLN A 287 34.70 2.33 -18.67
CA GLN A 287 34.12 1.00 -18.48
C GLN A 287 33.18 0.95 -17.27
N ASP A 288 33.54 1.58 -16.16
CA ASP A 288 32.69 1.68 -14.98
C ASP A 288 31.41 2.46 -15.28
N GLU A 289 31.50 3.57 -16.02
CA GLU A 289 30.34 4.33 -16.50
C GLU A 289 29.43 3.49 -17.41
N GLU A 290 30.01 2.72 -18.33
CA GLU A 290 29.26 1.81 -19.22
C GLU A 290 28.58 0.68 -18.45
N ASN A 291 29.28 0.07 -17.48
CA ASN A 291 28.73 -0.98 -16.63
C ASN A 291 27.60 -0.44 -15.76
N TRP A 292 27.77 0.76 -15.17
CA TRP A 292 26.72 1.42 -14.42
C TRP A 292 25.48 1.70 -15.29
N ARG A 293 25.66 2.19 -16.52
CA ARG A 293 24.54 2.38 -17.47
C ARG A 293 23.82 1.07 -17.78
N LYS A 294 24.56 -0.02 -18.01
CA LYS A 294 23.98 -1.36 -18.24
C LYS A 294 23.16 -1.81 -17.04
N GLU A 295 23.67 -1.67 -15.81
CA GLU A 295 22.93 -2.03 -14.60
C GLU A 295 21.66 -1.19 -14.40
N VAL A 296 21.71 0.11 -14.72
CA VAL A 296 20.52 0.97 -14.65
C VAL A 296 19.47 0.50 -15.67
N GLU A 297 19.88 0.10 -16.86
CA GLU A 297 18.98 -0.43 -17.89
C GLU A 297 18.41 -1.80 -17.52
N THR A 298 19.21 -2.72 -16.94
CA THR A 298 18.70 -4.01 -16.46
C THR A 298 17.67 -3.81 -15.35
N ARG A 299 17.98 -2.98 -14.33
CA ARG A 299 17.04 -2.65 -13.25
C ARG A 299 15.75 -2.03 -13.78
N ARG A 300 15.83 -1.18 -14.82
CA ARG A 300 14.64 -0.60 -15.46
C ARG A 300 13.77 -1.68 -16.10
N LEU A 301 14.37 -2.63 -16.83
CA LEU A 301 13.63 -3.74 -17.46
C LEU A 301 13.03 -4.67 -16.42
N GLU A 302 13.78 -5.02 -15.37
CA GLU A 302 13.30 -5.83 -14.23
C GLU A 302 12.14 -5.13 -13.52
N MET A 303 12.20 -3.82 -13.31
CA MET A 303 11.10 -3.04 -12.72
C MET A 303 9.85 -3.06 -13.61
N MET A 304 10.01 -2.96 -14.92
CA MET A 304 8.88 -3.07 -15.87
C MET A 304 8.26 -4.47 -15.85
N GLN A 305 9.07 -5.52 -15.75
CA GLN A 305 8.61 -6.90 -15.58
C GLN A 305 7.86 -7.09 -14.25
N ALA A 306 8.45 -6.66 -13.14
CA ALA A 306 7.84 -6.78 -11.82
C ALA A 306 6.50 -6.02 -11.73
N GLN A 307 6.42 -4.83 -12.34
CA GLN A 307 5.16 -4.08 -12.42
C GLN A 307 4.10 -4.86 -13.22
N TYR A 308 4.51 -5.47 -14.33
CA TYR A 308 3.63 -6.27 -15.15
C TYR A 308 3.08 -7.49 -14.38
N ASP A 309 3.97 -8.24 -13.74
CA ASP A 309 3.64 -9.41 -12.93
C ASP A 309 2.71 -9.04 -11.76
N ALA A 310 2.96 -7.91 -11.10
CA ALA A 310 2.10 -7.42 -10.01
C ALA A 310 0.68 -7.08 -10.47
N VAL A 311 0.54 -6.44 -11.64
CA VAL A 311 -0.78 -6.11 -12.21
C VAL A 311 -1.56 -7.37 -12.55
N GLU A 312 -0.88 -8.38 -13.09
CA GLU A 312 -1.50 -9.66 -13.42
C GLU A 312 -1.86 -10.48 -12.19
N ALA A 313 -0.98 -10.58 -11.20
CA ALA A 313 -1.27 -11.23 -9.92
C ALA A 313 -2.49 -10.59 -9.24
N ALA A 314 -2.59 -9.26 -9.27
CA ALA A 314 -3.77 -8.56 -8.78
C ALA A 314 -5.05 -8.88 -9.58
N ARG A 315 -4.93 -9.09 -10.90
CA ARG A 315 -6.06 -9.53 -11.74
C ARG A 315 -6.49 -10.95 -11.41
N GLN A 316 -5.54 -11.87 -11.23
CA GLN A 316 -5.81 -13.27 -10.84
C GLN A 316 -6.49 -13.33 -9.47
N ALA A 317 -5.94 -12.63 -8.46
CA ALA A 317 -6.55 -12.56 -7.13
C ALA A 317 -7.99 -12.01 -7.16
N ARG A 318 -8.32 -11.08 -8.08
CA ARG A 318 -9.70 -10.61 -8.27
C ARG A 318 -10.63 -11.67 -8.87
N LEU A 319 -10.11 -12.49 -9.80
CA LEU A 319 -10.87 -13.59 -10.40
C LEU A 319 -11.13 -14.69 -9.35
N GLU A 320 -10.10 -15.10 -8.60
CA GLU A 320 -10.21 -16.08 -7.53
C GLU A 320 -11.17 -15.61 -6.42
N ASN A 321 -11.05 -14.36 -5.97
CA ASN A 321 -11.98 -13.79 -4.99
C ASN A 321 -13.43 -13.76 -5.51
N ARG A 322 -13.62 -13.55 -6.82
CA ARG A 322 -14.94 -13.61 -7.44
C ARG A 322 -15.49 -15.04 -7.44
N GLU A 323 -14.66 -16.03 -7.78
CA GLU A 323 -15.05 -17.45 -7.74
C GLU A 323 -15.43 -17.87 -6.33
N VAL A 324 -14.57 -17.57 -5.33
CA VAL A 324 -14.87 -17.81 -3.91
C VAL A 324 -16.16 -17.12 -3.48
N ALA A 325 -16.40 -15.87 -3.90
CA ALA A 325 -17.64 -15.17 -3.57
C ALA A 325 -18.88 -15.84 -4.19
N VAL A 326 -18.76 -16.39 -5.40
CA VAL A 326 -19.84 -17.17 -6.05
C VAL A 326 -20.08 -18.46 -5.27
N GLU A 327 -19.02 -19.20 -4.92
CA GLU A 327 -19.12 -20.42 -4.10
C GLU A 327 -19.77 -20.12 -2.73
N MET A 328 -19.35 -19.06 -2.06
CA MET A 328 -19.97 -18.63 -0.79
C MET A 328 -21.45 -18.27 -0.97
N LYS A 329 -21.84 -17.68 -2.10
CA LYS A 329 -23.24 -17.36 -2.40
C LYS A 329 -24.05 -18.63 -2.65
N GLU A 330 -23.50 -19.63 -3.33
CA GLU A 330 -24.15 -20.94 -3.54
C GLU A 330 -24.28 -21.72 -2.23
N GLN A 331 -23.25 -21.71 -1.39
CA GLN A 331 -23.31 -22.29 -0.04
C GLN A 331 -24.33 -21.56 0.83
N ALA A 332 -24.37 -20.23 0.78
CA ALA A 332 -25.35 -19.43 1.53
C ALA A 332 -26.79 -19.70 1.07
N LYS A 333 -27.02 -19.89 -0.24
CA LYS A 333 -28.33 -20.31 -0.77
C LYS A 333 -28.72 -21.70 -0.27
N SER A 334 -27.78 -22.66 -0.27
CA SER A 334 -28.03 -24.01 0.23
C SER A 334 -28.40 -23.98 1.72
N ARG A 335 -27.64 -23.25 2.54
CA ARG A 335 -27.94 -23.05 3.98
C ARG A 335 -29.23 -22.25 4.23
N ALA A 336 -29.61 -21.33 3.33
CA ALA A 336 -30.87 -20.63 3.44
C ALA A 336 -32.05 -21.56 3.14
N ALA A 337 -31.93 -22.43 2.13
CA ALA A 337 -32.93 -23.44 1.84
C ALA A 337 -33.10 -24.44 3.00
N GLU A 338 -32.00 -24.84 3.65
CA GLU A 338 -32.03 -25.65 4.88
C GLU A 338 -32.77 -24.91 6.02
N ARG A 339 -32.44 -23.65 6.28
CA ARG A 339 -33.14 -22.84 7.30
C ARG A 339 -34.63 -22.64 6.98
N GLU A 340 -35.00 -22.44 5.72
CA GLU A 340 -36.41 -22.35 5.34
C GLU A 340 -37.17 -23.67 5.59
N GLN A 341 -36.52 -24.81 5.45
CA GLN A 341 -37.11 -26.11 5.79
C GLN A 341 -37.30 -26.21 7.31
N GLU A 342 -36.29 -25.87 8.10
CA GLU A 342 -36.37 -25.85 9.57
C GLU A 342 -37.42 -24.87 10.10
N GLU A 343 -37.52 -23.67 9.51
CA GLU A 343 -38.55 -22.68 9.88
C GLU A 343 -39.97 -23.15 9.53
N LYS A 344 -40.15 -23.84 8.40
CA LYS A 344 -41.45 -24.45 8.05
C LYS A 344 -41.84 -25.52 9.09
N GLU A 345 -40.91 -26.39 9.46
CA GLU A 345 -41.15 -27.39 10.51
C GLU A 345 -41.45 -26.75 11.87
N LEU A 346 -40.74 -25.67 12.24
CA LEU A 346 -41.01 -24.93 13.46
C LEU A 346 -42.35 -24.18 13.42
N LEU A 347 -42.72 -23.60 12.29
CA LEU A 347 -44.02 -22.96 12.10
C LEU A 347 -45.17 -23.96 12.23
N GLU A 348 -45.01 -25.17 11.73
CA GLU A 348 -45.99 -26.25 11.92
C GLU A 348 -46.14 -26.61 13.40
N LYS A 349 -45.03 -26.75 14.14
CA LYS A 349 -45.04 -26.98 15.60
C LYS A 349 -45.66 -25.80 16.37
N ASN A 350 -45.30 -24.58 16.02
CA ASN A 350 -45.84 -23.38 16.66
C ASN A 350 -47.32 -23.19 16.34
N ARG A 351 -47.80 -23.55 15.14
CA ARG A 351 -49.24 -23.56 14.82
C ARG A 351 -50.00 -24.46 15.78
N GLN A 352 -49.50 -25.68 16.01
CA GLN A 352 -50.07 -26.61 16.98
C GLN A 352 -50.12 -26.00 18.39
N LEU A 353 -49.03 -25.41 18.86
CA LEU A 353 -48.98 -24.73 20.17
C LEU A 353 -49.88 -23.48 20.26
N THR A 354 -50.01 -22.70 19.18
CA THR A 354 -50.89 -21.52 19.18
C THR A 354 -52.36 -21.89 19.19
N ASP A 355 -52.75 -23.00 18.56
CA ASP A 355 -54.11 -23.51 18.66
C ASP A 355 -54.42 -24.02 20.08
N GLU A 356 -53.41 -24.48 20.82
CA GLU A 356 -53.51 -24.76 22.26
C GLU A 356 -53.61 -23.48 23.10
N MET A 357 -52.78 -22.46 22.82
CA MET A 357 -52.83 -21.18 23.54
C MET A 357 -54.08 -20.36 23.25
N LYS A 358 -54.67 -20.42 22.05
CA LYS A 358 -55.97 -19.77 21.75
C LYS A 358 -57.06 -20.25 22.72
N ARG A 359 -57.03 -21.53 23.11
CA ARG A 359 -57.95 -22.08 24.11
C ARG A 359 -57.76 -21.49 25.51
N VAL A 360 -56.56 -21.02 25.83
CA VAL A 360 -56.24 -20.37 27.11
C VAL A 360 -56.53 -18.85 27.05
N ARG A 361 -56.27 -18.22 25.90
CA ARG A 361 -56.38 -16.77 25.68
C ARG A 361 -57.80 -16.22 25.75
N ASP A 362 -58.82 -17.01 25.50
CA ASP A 362 -60.23 -16.58 25.63
C ASP A 362 -60.63 -16.26 27.09
N THR A 363 -59.76 -16.49 28.10
CA THR A 363 -60.13 -16.38 29.53
C THR A 363 -59.40 -15.32 30.37
N ALA A 364 -58.24 -14.78 29.97
CA ALA A 364 -57.37 -14.00 30.88
C ALA A 364 -57.20 -12.46 30.70
N PRO A 365 -57.37 -11.80 29.53
CA PRO A 365 -56.83 -10.45 29.32
C PRO A 365 -57.86 -9.32 29.40
N ARG A 366 -58.77 -9.31 30.39
CA ARG A 366 -59.66 -8.15 30.64
C ARG A 366 -59.30 -7.33 31.89
N GLU A 367 -58.42 -7.83 32.75
CA GLU A 367 -58.20 -7.25 34.08
C GLU A 367 -56.94 -6.37 34.18
N ALA A 368 -55.96 -6.49 33.28
CA ALA A 368 -54.67 -5.80 33.41
C ALA A 368 -54.57 -4.42 32.70
N GLU A 369 -55.43 -4.10 31.74
CA GLU A 369 -55.32 -2.84 30.96
C GLU A 369 -55.81 -1.59 31.71
N ALA A 370 -56.53 -1.75 32.83
CA ALA A 370 -57.12 -0.63 33.56
C ALA A 370 -56.12 0.15 34.42
N GLN A 371 -55.02 -0.47 34.88
CA GLN A 371 -54.16 0.11 35.93
C GLN A 371 -53.01 1.00 35.39
N VAL A 372 -52.58 0.81 34.14
CA VAL A 372 -51.39 1.50 33.59
C VAL A 372 -51.68 2.93 33.09
N ARG A 373 -52.96 3.30 32.92
CA ARG A 373 -53.32 4.62 32.37
C ARG A 373 -53.23 5.78 33.38
N GLU A 374 -53.23 5.51 34.69
CA GLU A 374 -53.27 6.57 35.72
C GLU A 374 -51.88 7.09 36.14
N GLU A 375 -50.80 6.32 35.97
CA GLU A 375 -49.46 6.70 36.45
C GLU A 375 -48.73 7.68 35.52
N ASN A 376 -49.00 7.63 34.21
CA ASN A 376 -48.28 8.41 33.20
C ASN A 376 -48.63 9.91 33.17
N ALA A 377 -49.69 10.34 33.86
CA ALA A 377 -50.10 11.75 33.87
C ALA A 377 -49.28 12.63 34.82
N LYS A 378 -48.67 12.07 35.87
CA LYS A 378 -48.03 12.83 36.97
C LYS A 378 -46.59 13.26 36.69
N GLN A 379 -45.92 12.72 35.67
CA GLN A 379 -44.49 12.94 35.44
C GLN A 379 -44.16 14.08 34.46
N ARG A 380 -45.16 14.67 33.79
CA ARG A 380 -44.91 15.72 32.76
C ARG A 380 -44.73 17.13 33.31
N ASP A 381 -45.29 17.44 34.48
CA ASP A 381 -45.38 18.82 34.95
C ASP A 381 -44.09 19.32 35.65
N ALA A 382 -43.20 18.43 36.08
CA ALA A 382 -42.01 18.79 36.86
C ALA A 382 -40.77 19.27 36.05
N LEU A 383 -40.78 19.12 34.72
CA LEU A 383 -39.58 19.35 33.88
C LEU A 383 -39.46 20.77 33.30
N GLN A 384 -40.49 21.60 33.42
CA GLN A 384 -40.58 22.86 32.65
C GLN A 384 -39.99 24.09 33.38
N GLU A 385 -39.74 24.01 34.69
CA GLU A 385 -39.34 25.17 35.51
C GLU A 385 -37.81 25.40 35.58
N PHE A 386 -36.97 24.43 35.20
CA PHE A 386 -35.50 24.50 35.40
C PHE A 386 -34.73 25.30 34.32
N LEU A 387 -35.31 25.55 33.14
CA LEU A 387 -34.58 26.04 31.96
C LEU A 387 -34.49 27.59 31.81
N ALA A 388 -35.07 28.38 32.70
CA ALA A 388 -35.17 29.83 32.52
C ALA A 388 -34.01 30.66 33.11
N ALA A 389 -33.18 30.13 34.02
CA ALA A 389 -32.29 30.94 34.88
C ALA A 389 -30.86 31.24 34.35
N GLU A 390 -30.39 30.61 33.26
CA GLU A 390 -28.96 30.63 32.87
C GLU A 390 -28.54 31.73 31.85
N ARG A 391 -29.45 32.53 31.28
CA ARG A 391 -29.12 33.41 30.12
C ARG A 391 -28.57 34.81 30.42
N GLU A 392 -28.57 35.30 31.66
CA GLU A 392 -28.26 36.73 31.95
C GLU A 392 -26.78 37.07 32.23
N ARG A 393 -25.86 36.10 32.35
CA ARG A 393 -24.52 36.35 32.93
C ARG A 393 -23.42 36.79 31.95
N LYS A 394 -23.63 36.74 30.63
CA LYS A 394 -22.53 36.80 29.63
C LYS A 394 -22.21 38.18 29.01
N ALA A 395 -22.96 39.24 29.32
CA ALA A 395 -22.89 40.50 28.55
C ALA A 395 -21.95 41.62 29.07
N ARG A 396 -21.11 41.39 30.09
CA ARG A 396 -20.40 42.48 30.82
C ARG A 396 -18.88 42.63 30.60
N GLU A 397 -18.22 41.77 29.84
CA GLU A 397 -16.73 41.76 29.81
C GLU A 397 -16.04 42.54 28.66
N ASP A 398 -16.73 42.88 27.56
CA ASP A 398 -16.04 43.29 26.32
C ASP A 398 -15.66 44.80 26.17
N ALA A 399 -15.73 45.62 27.23
CA ALA A 399 -15.64 47.10 27.07
C ALA A 399 -14.30 47.77 27.43
N LYS A 400 -13.22 47.06 27.80
CA LYS A 400 -12.06 47.68 28.50
C LYS A 400 -10.73 47.81 27.73
N GLU A 401 -10.65 47.48 26.44
CA GLU A 401 -9.33 47.19 25.83
C GLU A 401 -8.76 48.16 24.76
N GLN A 402 -9.19 49.43 24.64
CA GLN A 402 -8.77 50.32 23.52
C GLN A 402 -8.16 51.69 23.91
N ALA A 403 -7.21 51.80 24.85
CA ALA A 403 -6.73 53.12 25.31
C ALA A 403 -5.20 53.40 25.35
N ALA A 404 -4.32 52.58 24.78
CA ALA A 404 -2.86 52.70 25.07
C ALA A 404 -1.93 52.79 23.85
N ARG A 405 -2.24 53.62 22.83
CA ARG A 405 -1.45 53.61 21.58
C ARG A 405 -1.08 54.93 20.91
N GLU A 406 -0.86 56.02 21.64
CA GLU A 406 -0.39 57.27 21.04
C GLU A 406 0.60 57.97 22.00
N ASP A 407 1.86 58.22 21.58
CA ASP A 407 2.54 59.53 21.86
C ASP A 407 4.02 59.74 21.42
N LEU A 408 4.91 58.76 21.22
CA LEU A 408 6.35 59.07 21.17
C LEU A 408 6.95 59.31 19.76
N ILE A 409 6.50 60.36 19.07
CA ILE A 409 7.26 60.98 17.96
C ILE A 409 7.29 62.48 18.20
N ARG A 410 8.33 62.96 18.85
CA ARG A 410 8.75 64.37 18.83
C ARG A 410 10.16 64.45 19.38
N GLN A 411 10.97 65.27 18.72
CA GLN A 411 12.31 65.74 19.13
C GLN A 411 13.49 64.90 18.63
N ILE A 412 14.56 65.45 18.08
CA ILE A 412 14.94 66.84 17.78
C ILE A 412 16.03 66.71 16.69
N ARG A 413 15.90 67.51 15.63
CA ARG A 413 16.97 67.83 14.68
C ARG A 413 17.48 69.23 14.99
N ALA A 414 18.80 69.46 14.89
CA ALA A 414 19.50 70.71 14.48
C ALA A 414 20.91 70.75 15.11
N LEU A 415 22.02 71.22 14.52
CA LEU A 415 22.46 71.59 13.16
C LEU A 415 23.97 72.02 13.26
N ASP A 416 24.59 72.27 12.09
CA ASP A 416 25.66 73.25 11.78
C ASP A 416 27.18 72.92 11.72
N ARG A 417 27.85 73.60 10.76
CA ARG A 417 29.20 73.38 10.16
C ARG A 417 30.02 74.68 9.98
N VAL A 418 31.35 74.60 10.27
CA VAL A 418 32.63 75.02 9.59
C VAL A 418 32.81 76.39 8.87
N HIS A 419 34.04 76.97 8.89
CA HIS A 419 34.65 77.94 7.91
C HIS A 419 36.23 77.89 7.86
N ARG A 420 36.91 78.50 6.84
CA ARG A 420 38.37 78.44 6.48
C ARG A 420 38.97 79.69 5.72
N GLU A 421 40.33 79.80 5.74
CA GLU A 421 41.38 80.25 4.71
C GLU A 421 41.82 81.74 4.43
N HIS A 422 43.17 82.03 4.26
CA HIS A 422 43.97 82.52 3.06
C HIS A 422 45.37 83.23 3.31
N ILE A 423 46.31 83.33 2.29
CA ILE A 423 47.69 83.98 2.24
C ILE A 423 48.02 84.63 0.81
N ALA A 424 49.10 85.46 0.60
CA ALA A 424 49.62 86.07 -0.69
C ALA A 424 51.21 86.26 -0.84
N VAL A 425 51.79 86.58 -2.05
CA VAL A 425 53.23 86.45 -2.56
C VAL A 425 53.85 87.68 -3.37
N PHE A 426 55.21 87.76 -3.63
CA PHE A 426 56.13 88.89 -4.12
C PHE A 426 57.05 88.63 -5.41
N ASP A 427 57.79 89.64 -5.97
CA ASP A 427 58.46 89.80 -7.33
C ASP A 427 60.06 89.83 -7.37
N PRO A 428 60.80 89.46 -8.47
CA PRO A 428 62.16 88.86 -8.39
C PRO A 428 63.38 89.57 -9.05
N THR A 429 63.36 90.86 -9.41
CA THR A 429 64.55 91.50 -10.03
C THR A 429 65.58 92.03 -9.04
N GLU A 430 65.24 92.04 -7.76
CA GLU A 430 66.14 92.31 -6.66
C GLU A 430 66.66 90.98 -6.08
N THR A 431 67.97 90.89 -5.83
CA THR A 431 68.44 89.88 -4.87
C THR A 431 67.89 90.26 -3.50
N ALA A 432 67.50 89.29 -2.69
CA ALA A 432 66.86 89.54 -1.40
C ALA A 432 67.80 90.18 -0.35
N GLN A 433 69.07 90.45 -0.69
CA GLN A 433 70.07 91.10 0.17
C GLN A 433 70.16 90.48 1.58
N LEU A 434 70.09 89.15 1.65
CA LEU A 434 70.05 88.38 2.89
C LEU A 434 71.45 88.02 3.42
N GLY A 435 72.51 88.41 2.69
CA GLY A 435 73.90 88.19 3.08
C GLY A 435 74.39 86.75 2.86
N LEU A 436 73.73 85.97 1.99
CA LEU A 436 74.19 84.62 1.65
C LEU A 436 75.36 84.68 0.64
N LEU A 437 76.37 83.84 0.84
CA LEU A 437 77.62 83.75 0.07
C LEU A 437 77.46 83.47 -1.45
N GLN A 438 76.25 83.29 -1.97
CA GLN A 438 75.96 82.98 -3.38
C GLN A 438 74.74 83.76 -3.92
N GLU A 439 74.52 85.00 -3.49
CA GLU A 439 73.50 85.87 -4.10
C GLU A 439 73.94 86.33 -5.49
N MET A 440 73.27 85.84 -6.53
CA MET A 440 73.44 86.28 -7.91
C MET A 440 72.22 87.08 -8.32
N SER A 441 72.41 88.19 -9.03
CA SER A 441 71.29 88.93 -9.61
C SER A 441 70.48 88.03 -10.53
N LEU A 442 69.17 88.29 -10.66
CA LEU A 442 68.32 87.54 -11.59
C LEU A 442 68.92 87.54 -13.01
N ALA A 443 69.68 88.56 -13.38
CA ALA A 443 70.36 88.67 -14.66
C ALA A 443 71.61 87.75 -14.80
N GLU A 444 72.51 87.69 -13.81
CA GLU A 444 73.67 86.77 -13.85
C GLU A 444 73.26 85.31 -13.79
N LEU A 445 72.19 85.06 -13.03
CA LEU A 445 71.54 83.76 -12.99
C LEU A 445 71.12 83.35 -14.41
N ARG A 446 70.65 84.27 -15.29
CA ARG A 446 70.24 83.97 -16.68
C ARG A 446 71.38 83.50 -17.60
N GLU A 447 72.61 84.02 -17.49
CA GLU A 447 73.73 83.59 -18.35
C GLU A 447 74.28 82.22 -17.94
N ARG A 448 74.40 81.96 -16.63
CA ARG A 448 74.71 80.60 -16.14
C ARG A 448 73.59 79.63 -16.50
N LEU A 449 72.34 80.10 -16.48
CA LEU A 449 71.19 79.36 -16.99
C LEU A 449 71.38 79.01 -18.48
N ARG A 450 71.94 79.91 -19.30
CA ARG A 450 72.14 79.67 -20.74
C ARG A 450 73.13 78.54 -21.04
N VAL A 451 74.32 78.54 -20.43
CA VAL A 451 75.31 77.46 -20.64
C VAL A 451 74.77 76.13 -20.11
N ARG A 452 74.20 76.16 -18.89
CA ARG A 452 73.55 74.99 -18.32
C ARG A 452 72.39 74.50 -19.19
N ASN A 453 71.64 75.40 -19.84
CA ASN A 453 70.58 75.05 -20.79
C ASN A 453 71.12 74.35 -22.03
N GLU A 454 72.31 74.70 -22.51
CA GLU A 454 72.94 74.06 -23.67
C GLU A 454 73.42 72.65 -23.32
N GLU A 455 74.11 72.49 -22.18
CA GLU A 455 74.46 71.16 -21.64
C GLU A 455 73.22 70.31 -21.37
N GLN A 456 72.19 70.92 -20.80
CA GLN A 456 70.90 70.27 -20.55
C GLN A 456 70.22 69.89 -21.86
N LYS A 457 70.30 70.70 -22.93
CA LYS A 457 69.77 70.35 -24.26
C LYS A 457 70.49 69.16 -24.87
N CYS A 458 71.83 69.12 -24.84
CA CYS A 458 72.58 67.97 -25.37
C CYS A 458 72.31 66.69 -24.58
N TRP A 459 72.22 66.79 -23.25
CA TRP A 459 71.79 65.67 -22.41
C TRP A 459 70.34 65.24 -22.71
N GLU A 460 69.44 66.20 -22.93
CA GLU A 460 68.07 65.90 -23.34
C GLU A 460 67.99 65.22 -24.71
N GLU A 461 68.82 65.61 -25.68
CA GLU A 461 68.87 65.02 -27.03
C GLU A 461 69.36 63.58 -27.00
N THR A 462 70.51 63.32 -26.37
CA THR A 462 71.02 61.96 -26.18
C THR A 462 70.02 61.08 -25.42
N ARG A 463 69.39 61.64 -24.37
CA ARG A 463 68.35 60.93 -23.63
C ARG A 463 67.10 60.67 -24.48
N ARG A 464 66.72 61.60 -25.35
CA ARG A 464 65.60 61.41 -26.31
C ARG A 464 65.92 60.29 -27.29
N GLU A 465 67.13 60.25 -27.84
CA GLU A 465 67.59 59.19 -28.74
C GLU A 465 67.52 57.82 -28.07
N GLU A 466 68.10 57.66 -26.88
CA GLU A 466 68.00 56.43 -26.08
C GLU A 466 66.54 56.03 -25.82
N ILE A 467 65.67 56.98 -25.50
CA ILE A 467 64.25 56.70 -25.28
C ILE A 467 63.59 56.23 -26.58
N THR A 468 63.97 56.79 -27.74
CA THR A 468 63.41 56.37 -29.03
C THR A 468 63.87 54.97 -29.45
N THR A 469 65.16 54.63 -29.29
CA THR A 469 65.69 53.30 -29.60
C THR A 469 65.04 52.24 -28.72
N ASN A 470 65.02 52.46 -27.40
CA ASN A 470 64.35 51.57 -26.44
C ASN A 470 62.85 51.40 -26.74
N LYS A 471 62.17 52.44 -27.24
CA LYS A 471 60.76 52.34 -27.68
C LYS A 471 60.63 51.50 -28.95
N GLN A 472 61.53 51.66 -29.92
CA GLN A 472 61.52 50.88 -31.16
C GLN A 472 61.76 49.39 -30.89
N GLU A 473 62.76 49.04 -30.07
CA GLU A 473 63.04 47.65 -29.67
C GLU A 473 61.86 47.01 -28.95
N LYS A 474 61.30 47.70 -27.93
CA LYS A 474 60.11 47.22 -27.22
C LYS A 474 58.92 47.02 -28.15
N ASN A 475 58.73 47.90 -29.13
CA ASN A 475 57.65 47.76 -30.11
C ASN A 475 57.88 46.56 -31.03
N ALA A 476 59.12 46.32 -31.49
CA ALA A 476 59.47 45.15 -32.30
C ALA A 476 59.21 43.84 -31.55
N ASP A 477 59.67 43.73 -30.30
CA ASP A 477 59.43 42.57 -29.44
C ASP A 477 57.93 42.31 -29.21
N LEU A 478 57.16 43.37 -28.95
CA LEU A 478 55.72 43.26 -28.74
C LEU A 478 54.99 42.82 -30.01
N LEU A 479 55.42 43.31 -31.19
CA LEU A 479 54.87 42.88 -32.48
C LEU A 479 55.16 41.40 -32.73
N GLU A 480 56.38 40.93 -32.48
CA GLU A 480 56.73 39.52 -32.63
C GLU A 480 55.86 38.63 -31.72
N ARG A 481 55.76 38.97 -30.43
CA ARG A 481 54.91 38.22 -29.48
C ARG A 481 53.43 38.26 -29.88
N ALA A 482 52.94 39.39 -30.39
CA ALA A 482 51.57 39.53 -30.86
C ALA A 482 51.28 38.66 -32.09
N THR A 483 52.17 38.64 -33.09
CA THR A 483 52.01 37.80 -34.29
C THR A 483 52.05 36.30 -33.94
N ASN A 484 52.95 35.90 -33.05
CA ASN A 484 53.04 34.54 -32.54
C ASN A 484 51.78 34.14 -31.75
N ALA A 485 51.28 35.02 -30.87
CA ALA A 485 50.03 34.82 -30.16
C ALA A 485 48.84 34.67 -31.14
N ALA A 486 48.72 35.55 -32.13
CA ALA A 486 47.66 35.48 -33.14
C ALA A 486 47.69 34.16 -33.93
N ARG A 487 48.89 33.69 -34.33
CA ARG A 487 49.07 32.39 -35.00
C ARG A 487 48.59 31.24 -34.11
N ARG A 488 48.96 31.23 -32.83
CA ARG A 488 48.52 30.22 -31.84
C ARG A 488 47.00 30.25 -31.63
N ARG A 489 46.38 31.43 -31.53
CA ARG A 489 44.92 31.55 -31.41
C ARG A 489 44.20 30.97 -32.62
N ARG A 490 44.67 31.24 -33.84
CA ARG A 490 44.07 30.66 -35.06
C ARG A 490 44.18 29.14 -35.07
N ALA A 491 45.35 28.59 -34.74
CA ALA A 491 45.57 27.15 -34.69
C ALA A 491 44.76 26.46 -33.58
N THR A 492 44.68 27.06 -32.39
CA THR A 492 43.87 26.53 -31.28
C THR A 492 42.38 26.66 -31.57
N ALA A 493 41.93 27.75 -32.19
CA ALA A 493 40.54 27.91 -32.61
C ALA A 493 40.14 26.84 -33.63
N SER A 494 40.94 26.63 -34.69
CA SER A 494 40.64 25.60 -35.69
C SER A 494 40.65 24.19 -35.07
N ALA A 495 41.67 23.85 -34.27
CA ALA A 495 41.73 22.57 -33.57
C ALA A 495 40.55 22.36 -32.62
N ASN A 496 40.16 23.39 -31.85
CA ASN A 496 39.01 23.33 -30.95
C ASN A 496 37.68 23.18 -31.71
N THR A 497 37.51 23.86 -32.86
CA THR A 497 36.32 23.69 -33.69
C THR A 497 36.22 22.27 -34.24
N ALA A 498 37.32 21.70 -34.72
CA ALA A 498 37.37 20.32 -35.20
C ALA A 498 37.14 19.29 -34.08
N ALA A 499 37.72 19.52 -32.90
CA ALA A 499 37.51 18.65 -31.73
C ALA A 499 36.05 18.70 -31.25
N ARG A 500 35.42 19.88 -31.23
CA ARG A 500 34.01 20.04 -30.87
C ARG A 500 33.08 19.38 -31.87
N SER A 501 33.32 19.54 -33.18
CA SER A 501 32.50 18.88 -34.21
C SER A 501 32.62 17.35 -34.12
N LYS A 502 33.84 16.83 -33.96
CA LYS A 502 34.09 15.39 -33.76
C LYS A 502 33.42 14.86 -32.50
N LYS A 503 33.54 15.56 -31.36
CA LYS A 503 32.89 15.17 -30.09
C LYS A 503 31.37 15.18 -30.22
N LYS A 504 30.79 16.20 -30.88
CA LYS A 504 29.35 16.28 -31.14
C LYS A 504 28.87 15.13 -32.03
N ALA A 505 29.61 14.80 -33.09
CA ALA A 505 29.29 13.69 -33.98
C ALA A 505 29.37 12.34 -33.25
N LEU A 506 30.41 12.10 -32.45
CA LEU A 506 30.56 10.88 -31.65
C LEU A 506 29.47 10.76 -30.58
N ALA A 507 29.12 11.85 -29.90
CA ALA A 507 28.03 11.84 -28.92
C ALA A 507 26.68 11.52 -29.58
N ALA A 508 26.38 12.15 -30.72
CA ALA A 508 25.15 11.87 -31.47
C ALA A 508 25.09 10.41 -31.97
N ALA A 509 26.23 9.86 -32.43
CA ALA A 509 26.31 8.45 -32.82
C ALA A 509 26.06 7.51 -31.64
N ARG A 510 26.70 7.76 -30.47
CA ARG A 510 26.48 6.99 -29.23
C ARG A 510 25.04 7.06 -28.75
N GLU A 511 24.42 8.25 -28.78
CA GLU A 511 23.01 8.40 -28.41
C GLU A 511 22.07 7.61 -29.33
N LEU A 512 22.35 7.57 -30.63
CA LEU A 512 21.57 6.78 -31.59
C LEU A 512 21.74 5.28 -31.33
N GLU A 513 22.97 4.82 -31.07
CA GLU A 513 23.26 3.43 -30.68
C GLU A 513 22.55 3.05 -29.37
N GLU A 514 22.62 3.87 -28.33
CA GLU A 514 21.90 3.66 -27.06
C GLU A 514 20.39 3.60 -27.28
N GLN A 515 19.83 4.48 -28.11
CA GLN A 515 18.40 4.44 -28.45
C GLN A 515 18.02 3.16 -29.22
N ALA A 516 18.87 2.72 -30.15
CA ALA A 516 18.65 1.49 -30.90
C ALA A 516 18.70 0.26 -29.99
N LEU A 517 19.66 0.21 -29.06
CA LEU A 517 19.74 -0.85 -28.04
C LEU A 517 18.53 -0.84 -27.11
N ARG A 518 18.10 0.33 -26.62
CA ARG A 518 16.87 0.44 -25.81
C ARG A 518 15.64 -0.05 -26.56
N ARG A 519 15.52 0.26 -27.85
CA ARG A 519 14.41 -0.24 -28.70
C ARG A 519 14.45 -1.76 -28.82
N LYS A 520 15.63 -2.35 -29.06
CA LYS A 520 15.82 -3.80 -29.10
C LYS A 520 15.46 -4.46 -27.76
N ASN A 521 15.99 -3.95 -26.64
CA ASN A 521 15.72 -4.47 -25.30
C ASN A 521 14.22 -4.38 -24.94
N ASN A 522 13.56 -3.28 -25.29
CA ASN A 522 12.12 -3.13 -25.09
C ASN A 522 11.31 -4.11 -25.95
N PHE A 523 11.75 -4.36 -27.18
CA PHE A 523 11.13 -5.34 -28.07
C PHE A 523 11.29 -6.76 -27.52
N GLU A 524 12.49 -7.14 -27.09
CA GLU A 524 12.75 -8.43 -26.43
C GLU A 524 11.94 -8.61 -25.15
N LEU A 525 11.79 -7.54 -24.35
CA LEU A 525 10.93 -7.55 -23.17
C LEU A 525 9.47 -7.77 -23.57
N ALA A 526 8.97 -7.06 -24.59
CA ALA A 526 7.60 -7.23 -25.07
C ALA A 526 7.34 -8.66 -25.58
N GLU A 527 8.27 -9.26 -26.32
CA GLU A 527 8.17 -10.66 -26.74
C GLU A 527 8.15 -11.62 -25.54
N LYS A 528 9.00 -11.41 -24.53
CA LYS A 528 9.00 -12.23 -23.31
C LYS A 528 7.65 -12.15 -22.59
N LEU A 529 7.10 -10.94 -22.45
CA LEU A 529 5.78 -10.74 -21.82
C LEU A 529 4.65 -11.37 -22.64
N GLN A 530 4.73 -11.34 -23.98
CA GLN A 530 3.78 -12.04 -24.85
C GLN A 530 3.84 -13.56 -24.67
N ARG A 531 5.04 -14.16 -24.71
CA ARG A 531 5.22 -15.60 -24.45
C ARG A 531 4.65 -16.01 -23.10
N GLN A 532 4.93 -15.24 -22.04
CA GLN A 532 4.36 -15.51 -20.71
C GLN A 532 2.83 -15.39 -20.65
N ARG A 533 2.22 -14.51 -21.47
CA ARG A 533 0.75 -14.45 -21.59
C ARG A 533 0.23 -15.70 -22.30
N ASP A 534 0.83 -16.05 -23.43
CA ASP A 534 0.39 -17.16 -24.27
C ASP A 534 0.53 -18.50 -23.52
N GLU A 535 1.65 -18.75 -22.86
CA GLU A 535 1.88 -19.93 -22.01
C GLU A 535 0.81 -20.07 -20.92
N ARG A 536 0.40 -18.96 -20.31
CA ARG A 536 -0.65 -18.97 -19.28
C ARG A 536 -2.04 -19.15 -19.88
N LEU A 537 -2.32 -18.54 -21.03
CA LEU A 537 -3.58 -18.78 -21.75
C LEU A 537 -3.70 -20.26 -22.10
N GLU A 538 -2.65 -20.87 -22.63
CA GLU A 538 -2.61 -22.31 -22.90
C GLU A 538 -2.82 -23.15 -21.63
N GLN A 539 -2.22 -22.78 -20.49
CA GLN A 539 -2.46 -23.46 -19.22
C GLN A 539 -3.93 -23.34 -18.77
N THR A 540 -4.53 -22.15 -18.88
CA THR A 540 -5.94 -21.95 -18.52
C THR A 540 -6.88 -22.71 -19.45
N GLU A 541 -6.57 -22.78 -20.74
CA GLU A 541 -7.34 -23.57 -21.71
C GLU A 541 -7.23 -25.06 -21.43
N LYS A 542 -6.03 -25.57 -21.13
CA LYS A 542 -5.83 -26.97 -20.71
C LYS A 542 -6.66 -27.30 -19.47
N LEU A 543 -6.59 -26.48 -18.42
CA LEU A 543 -7.40 -26.65 -17.21
C LEU A 543 -8.91 -26.60 -17.50
N ARG A 544 -9.34 -25.73 -18.43
CA ARG A 544 -10.75 -25.65 -18.85
C ARG A 544 -11.20 -26.94 -19.53
N VAL A 545 -10.41 -27.45 -20.47
CA VAL A 545 -10.69 -28.71 -21.17
C VAL A 545 -10.72 -29.88 -20.18
N GLU A 546 -9.76 -29.96 -19.26
CA GLU A 546 -9.75 -30.98 -18.20
C GLU A 546 -10.99 -30.89 -17.29
N ALA A 547 -11.43 -29.68 -16.93
CA ALA A 547 -12.65 -29.48 -16.14
C ALA A 547 -13.91 -29.92 -16.91
N GLU A 548 -13.97 -29.64 -18.22
CA GLU A 548 -15.05 -30.10 -19.10
C GLU A 548 -15.06 -31.64 -19.22
N GLU A 549 -13.91 -32.27 -19.37
CA GLU A 549 -13.77 -33.73 -19.36
C GLU A 549 -14.18 -34.35 -18.03
N LEU A 550 -13.77 -33.77 -16.90
CA LEU A 550 -14.19 -34.25 -15.58
C LEU A 550 -15.69 -34.08 -15.37
N ALA A 551 -16.27 -32.98 -15.83
CA ALA A 551 -17.71 -32.75 -15.76
C ALA A 551 -18.49 -33.76 -16.61
N THR A 552 -18.02 -34.06 -17.83
CA THR A 552 -18.64 -35.09 -18.68
C THR A 552 -18.52 -36.47 -18.05
N ARG A 553 -17.34 -36.87 -17.54
CA ARG A 553 -17.16 -38.15 -16.79
C ARG A 553 -18.10 -38.25 -15.59
N ARG A 554 -18.25 -37.17 -14.80
CA ARG A 554 -19.20 -37.12 -13.66
C ARG A 554 -20.65 -37.28 -14.13
N ARG A 555 -21.05 -36.67 -15.24
CA ARG A 555 -22.39 -36.83 -15.83
C ARG A 555 -22.65 -38.28 -16.25
N PHE A 556 -21.68 -38.94 -16.87
CA PHE A 556 -21.81 -40.36 -17.25
C PHE A 556 -21.93 -41.28 -16.02
N LEU A 557 -21.13 -41.07 -14.99
CA LEU A 557 -21.21 -41.83 -13.74
C LEU A 557 -22.54 -41.59 -12.99
N GLY A 558 -23.02 -40.35 -12.94
CA GLY A 558 -24.32 -40.01 -12.37
C GLY A 558 -25.49 -40.63 -13.13
N ALA A 559 -25.43 -40.65 -14.47
CA ALA A 559 -26.41 -41.34 -15.31
C ALA A 559 -26.41 -42.86 -15.05
N ALA A 560 -25.23 -43.47 -14.89
CA ALA A 560 -25.10 -44.89 -14.56
C ALA A 560 -25.67 -45.20 -13.16
N LYS A 561 -25.41 -44.35 -12.16
CA LYS A 561 -25.98 -44.49 -10.80
C LYS A 561 -27.51 -44.41 -10.82
N ASN A 562 -28.07 -43.42 -11.51
CA ASN A 562 -29.52 -43.29 -11.67
C ASN A 562 -30.15 -44.49 -12.39
N MET A 563 -29.45 -45.09 -13.36
CA MET A 563 -29.90 -46.31 -14.05
C MET A 563 -29.85 -47.54 -13.13
N LEU A 564 -28.80 -47.68 -12.31
CA LEU A 564 -28.68 -48.74 -11.31
C LEU A 564 -29.77 -48.65 -10.23
N GLU A 565 -30.03 -47.45 -9.70
CA GLU A 565 -31.09 -47.22 -8.73
C GLU A 565 -32.48 -47.55 -9.32
N LYS A 566 -32.75 -47.13 -10.56
CA LYS A 566 -34.00 -47.51 -11.26
C LYS A 566 -34.13 -49.02 -11.42
N ASN A 567 -33.06 -49.73 -11.72
CA ASN A 567 -33.07 -51.19 -11.81
C ASN A 567 -33.27 -51.85 -10.44
N HIS A 568 -32.66 -51.32 -9.38
CA HIS A 568 -32.85 -51.79 -8.01
C HIS A 568 -34.31 -51.62 -7.55
N PHE A 569 -34.92 -50.46 -7.77
CA PHE A 569 -36.33 -50.23 -7.44
C PHE A 569 -37.28 -51.14 -8.25
N LYS A 570 -36.97 -51.39 -9.53
CA LYS A 570 -37.73 -52.36 -10.34
C LYS A 570 -37.62 -53.78 -9.79
N GLN A 571 -36.42 -54.22 -9.40
CA GLN A 571 -36.22 -55.55 -8.80
C GLN A 571 -36.96 -55.69 -7.47
N LEU A 572 -36.97 -54.65 -6.62
CA LEU A 572 -37.75 -54.63 -5.38
C LEU A 572 -39.26 -54.75 -5.66
N LYS A 573 -39.79 -54.01 -6.65
CA LYS A 573 -41.20 -54.14 -7.06
C LYS A 573 -41.53 -55.56 -7.53
N CYS A 574 -40.71 -56.15 -8.39
CA CYS A 574 -40.89 -57.54 -8.84
C CYS A 574 -40.71 -58.56 -7.68
N GLY A 575 -39.95 -58.22 -6.64
CA GLY A 575 -39.86 -59.00 -5.40
C GLY A 575 -41.17 -59.00 -4.63
N PHE A 576 -41.74 -57.81 -4.39
CA PHE A 576 -43.04 -57.65 -3.74
C PHE A 576 -44.18 -58.31 -4.51
N GLU A 577 -44.18 -58.23 -5.85
CA GLU A 577 -45.18 -58.91 -6.69
C GLU A 577 -45.10 -60.44 -6.56
N ARG A 578 -43.88 -61.00 -6.54
CA ARG A 578 -43.67 -62.43 -6.31
C ARG A 578 -44.12 -62.87 -4.92
N GLU A 579 -43.83 -62.07 -3.90
CA GLU A 579 -44.28 -62.36 -2.53
C GLU A 579 -45.81 -62.31 -2.40
N ALA A 580 -46.46 -61.33 -3.03
CA ALA A 580 -47.91 -61.24 -3.08
C ALA A 580 -48.56 -62.43 -3.82
N GLN A 581 -48.00 -62.83 -4.96
CA GLN A 581 -48.46 -64.01 -5.70
C GLN A 581 -48.28 -65.30 -4.89
N ASN A 582 -47.14 -65.47 -4.21
CA ASN A 582 -46.90 -66.63 -3.36
C ASN A 582 -47.91 -66.69 -2.20
N ARG A 583 -48.18 -65.56 -1.52
CA ARG A 583 -49.19 -65.48 -0.45
C ARG A 583 -50.60 -65.78 -0.95
N GLN A 584 -50.96 -65.32 -2.14
CA GLN A 584 -52.25 -65.66 -2.76
C GLN A 584 -52.32 -67.15 -3.12
N GLY A 585 -51.24 -67.72 -3.67
CA GLY A 585 -51.14 -69.13 -3.97
C GLY A 585 -51.24 -70.02 -2.74
N THR A 586 -50.55 -69.68 -1.65
CA THR A 586 -50.64 -70.44 -0.38
C THR A 586 -52.05 -70.38 0.18
N HIS A 587 -52.69 -69.22 0.19
CA HIS A 587 -54.08 -69.11 0.64
C HIS A 587 -55.05 -69.91 -0.23
N GLN A 588 -54.87 -69.92 -1.56
CA GLN A 588 -55.71 -70.74 -2.44
C GLN A 588 -55.53 -72.24 -2.14
N VAL A 589 -54.29 -72.71 -1.97
CA VAL A 589 -54.01 -74.11 -1.60
C VAL A 589 -54.60 -74.45 -0.21
N GLU A 590 -54.49 -73.56 0.77
CA GLU A 590 -55.12 -73.72 2.09
C GLU A 590 -56.64 -73.80 2.00
N THR A 591 -57.27 -72.97 1.16
CA THR A 591 -58.73 -73.05 0.95
C THR A 591 -59.16 -74.35 0.29
N ILE A 592 -58.44 -74.80 -0.75
CA ILE A 592 -58.71 -76.07 -1.45
C ILE A 592 -58.52 -77.26 -0.50
N THR A 593 -57.46 -77.26 0.31
CA THR A 593 -57.22 -78.32 1.29
C THR A 593 -58.31 -78.35 2.36
N MET A 594 -58.74 -77.21 2.89
CA MET A 594 -59.88 -77.15 3.82
C MET A 594 -61.19 -77.65 3.20
N GLU A 595 -61.48 -77.31 1.95
CA GLU A 595 -62.67 -77.79 1.25
C GLU A 595 -62.62 -79.30 1.01
N ASN A 596 -61.46 -79.84 0.64
CA ASN A 596 -61.25 -81.28 0.47
C ASN A 596 -61.43 -82.04 1.80
N VAL A 597 -60.91 -81.51 2.91
CA VAL A 597 -61.10 -82.10 4.25
C VAL A 597 -62.59 -82.10 4.62
N ARG A 598 -63.31 -80.99 4.41
CA ARG A 598 -64.77 -80.92 4.63
C ARG A 598 -65.55 -81.89 3.74
N ALA A 599 -65.15 -82.07 2.49
CA ALA A 599 -65.78 -83.02 1.57
C ALA A 599 -65.54 -84.47 2.01
N GLN A 600 -64.34 -84.80 2.47
CA GLN A 600 -63.99 -86.10 3.01
C GLN A 600 -64.78 -86.41 4.28
N GLU A 601 -64.91 -85.45 5.20
CA GLU A 601 -65.70 -85.58 6.42
C GLU A 601 -67.19 -85.83 6.13
N LYS A 602 -67.76 -85.12 5.14
CA LYS A 602 -69.13 -85.37 4.66
C LYS A 602 -69.31 -86.78 4.09
N ARG A 603 -68.32 -87.27 3.32
CA ARG A 603 -68.35 -88.65 2.77
C ARG A 603 -68.29 -89.69 3.89
N MET A 604 -67.37 -89.54 4.85
CA MET A 604 -67.27 -90.46 5.99
C MET A 604 -68.55 -90.47 6.82
N ASN A 605 -69.17 -89.32 7.06
CA ASN A 605 -70.44 -89.22 7.78
C ASN A 605 -71.61 -89.85 7.01
N ALA A 606 -71.63 -89.74 5.67
CA ALA A 606 -72.63 -90.40 4.84
C ALA A 606 -72.46 -91.93 4.86
N ASP A 607 -71.22 -92.43 4.75
CA ASP A 607 -70.90 -93.86 4.81
C ASP A 607 -71.23 -94.46 6.18
N PHE A 608 -70.94 -93.74 7.27
CA PHE A 608 -71.30 -94.16 8.62
C PHE A 608 -72.83 -94.27 8.79
N ARG A 609 -73.59 -93.30 8.27
CA ARG A 609 -75.06 -93.34 8.28
C ARG A 609 -75.61 -94.48 7.41
N ALA A 610 -74.98 -94.77 6.28
CA ALA A 610 -75.37 -95.89 5.41
C ALA A 610 -75.14 -97.25 6.11
N ARG A 611 -73.99 -97.44 6.77
CA ARG A 611 -73.70 -98.64 7.58
C ARG A 611 -74.68 -98.81 8.73
N GLN A 612 -75.09 -97.73 9.40
CA GLN A 612 -76.13 -97.78 10.43
C GLN A 612 -77.52 -98.17 9.88
N ARG A 613 -77.86 -97.77 8.64
CA ARG A 613 -79.12 -98.19 8.00
C ARG A 613 -79.09 -99.67 7.64
N LEU A 614 -77.97 -100.15 7.13
CA LEU A 614 -77.77 -101.56 6.73
C LEU A 614 -77.85 -102.50 7.94
N THR A 615 -77.20 -102.14 9.04
CA THR A 615 -77.28 -102.89 10.31
C THR A 615 -78.71 -102.94 10.86
N LYS A 616 -79.45 -101.82 10.86
CA LYS A 616 -80.88 -101.82 11.25
C LYS A 616 -81.76 -102.67 10.33
N GLN A 617 -81.48 -102.71 9.03
CA GLN A 617 -82.20 -103.58 8.09
C GLN A 617 -81.91 -105.07 8.34
N GLN A 618 -80.66 -105.41 8.66
CA GLN A 618 -80.27 -106.78 9.03
C GLN A 618 -80.94 -107.22 10.33
N GLU A 619 -80.93 -106.38 11.37
CA GLU A 619 -81.64 -106.64 12.64
C GLU A 619 -83.16 -106.84 12.43
N ALA A 620 -83.78 -106.05 11.55
CA ALA A 620 -85.19 -106.21 11.21
C ALA A 620 -85.47 -107.53 10.46
N HIS A 621 -84.59 -107.90 9.51
CA HIS A 621 -84.68 -109.17 8.82
C HIS A 621 -84.52 -110.38 9.76
N GLU A 622 -83.56 -110.32 10.69
CA GLU A 622 -83.35 -111.37 11.70
C GLU A 622 -84.58 -111.52 12.61
N ARG A 623 -85.17 -110.41 13.08
CA ARG A 623 -86.42 -110.45 13.86
C ARG A 623 -87.57 -111.08 13.09
N THR A 624 -87.66 -110.81 11.79
CA THR A 624 -88.70 -111.38 10.91
C THR A 624 -88.51 -112.90 10.72
N GLN A 625 -87.26 -113.35 10.57
CA GLN A 625 -86.94 -114.77 10.46
C GLN A 625 -87.19 -115.55 11.76
N VAL A 626 -86.90 -114.96 12.92
CA VAL A 626 -87.24 -115.56 14.22
C VAL A 626 -88.76 -115.69 14.37
N TYR A 627 -89.52 -114.67 13.97
CA TYR A 627 -90.98 -114.71 13.99
C TYR A 627 -91.56 -115.77 13.04
N SER A 628 -91.01 -115.94 11.84
CA SER A 628 -91.45 -116.97 10.90
C SER A 628 -91.14 -118.38 11.41
N ARG A 629 -89.94 -118.61 11.98
CA ARG A 629 -89.58 -119.90 12.59
C ARG A 629 -90.52 -120.27 13.75
N ALA A 630 -90.81 -119.31 14.64
CA ALA A 630 -91.75 -119.54 15.74
C ALA A 630 -93.17 -119.90 15.26
N LYS A 631 -93.61 -119.31 14.14
CA LYS A 631 -94.92 -119.60 13.52
C LYS A 631 -94.97 -120.99 12.88
N ASP A 632 -93.89 -121.43 12.25
CA ASP A 632 -93.82 -122.75 11.63
C ASP A 632 -93.67 -123.88 12.68
N ASP A 633 -92.93 -123.64 13.76
CA ASP A 633 -92.87 -124.56 14.91
C ASP A 633 -94.24 -124.74 15.58
N ALA A 634 -95.02 -123.68 15.74
CA ALA A 634 -96.39 -123.76 16.25
C ALA A 634 -97.31 -124.59 15.33
N ARG A 635 -97.14 -124.48 14.00
CA ARG A 635 -97.87 -125.30 13.03
C ARG A 635 -97.48 -126.78 13.09
N GLN A 636 -96.21 -127.08 13.35
CA GLN A 636 -95.74 -128.47 13.49
C GLN A 636 -96.28 -129.11 14.78
N ARG A 637 -96.30 -128.38 15.91
CA ARG A 637 -96.88 -128.88 17.17
C ARG A 637 -98.36 -129.22 17.01
N ASN A 638 -99.16 -128.34 16.39
CA ASN A 638 -100.58 -128.61 16.15
C ASN A 638 -100.81 -129.85 15.26
N ARG A 639 -99.95 -130.09 14.25
CA ARG A 639 -100.06 -131.30 13.41
C ARG A 639 -99.74 -132.57 14.20
N GLN A 640 -98.74 -132.54 15.07
CA GLN A 640 -98.39 -133.67 15.93
C GLN A 640 -99.52 -133.96 16.95
N GLU A 641 -100.13 -132.93 17.51
CA GLU A 641 -101.30 -133.08 18.39
C GLU A 641 -102.49 -133.73 17.66
N ASP A 642 -102.81 -133.28 16.44
CA ASP A 642 -103.87 -133.87 15.61
C ASP A 642 -103.59 -135.35 15.25
N GLU A 643 -102.34 -135.71 14.97
CA GLU A 643 -101.94 -137.09 14.66
C GLU A 643 -102.03 -138.00 15.89
N THR A 644 -101.64 -137.52 17.07
CA THR A 644 -101.77 -138.28 18.33
C THR A 644 -103.24 -138.52 18.72
N LEU A 645 -104.12 -137.53 18.53
CA LEU A 645 -105.55 -137.67 18.76
C LEU A 645 -106.19 -138.70 17.81
N ARG A 646 -105.79 -138.70 16.53
CA ARG A 646 -106.26 -139.69 15.55
C ARG A 646 -105.81 -141.12 15.89
N ALA A 647 -104.58 -141.29 16.38
CA ALA A 647 -104.07 -142.60 16.81
C ALA A 647 -104.81 -143.15 18.05
N LEU A 648 -105.16 -142.28 19.01
CA LEU A 648 -105.93 -142.63 20.21
C LEU A 648 -107.34 -143.13 19.85
N VAL A 649 -108.04 -142.44 18.94
CA VAL A 649 -109.38 -142.84 18.47
C VAL A 649 -109.35 -144.20 17.75
N GLN A 650 -108.33 -144.46 16.92
CA GLN A 650 -108.19 -145.74 16.22
C GLN A 650 -107.94 -146.91 17.19
N HIS A 651 -107.15 -146.68 18.25
CA HIS A 651 -106.88 -147.70 19.26
C HIS A 651 -108.12 -148.04 20.10
N GLU A 652 -108.97 -147.05 20.44
CA GLU A 652 -110.23 -147.31 21.15
C GLU A 652 -111.25 -148.07 20.29
N GLN A 653 -111.35 -147.76 18.99
CA GLN A 653 -112.23 -148.50 18.07
C GLN A 653 -111.81 -149.96 17.91
N GLN A 654 -110.51 -150.26 17.93
CA GLN A 654 -109.99 -151.63 17.89
C GLN A 654 -110.30 -152.39 19.18
N ARG A 655 -110.18 -151.74 20.35
CA ARG A 655 -110.60 -152.31 21.64
C ARG A 655 -112.09 -152.63 21.68
N PHE A 656 -112.94 -151.73 21.17
CA PHE A 656 -114.39 -151.94 21.13
C PHE A 656 -114.78 -153.14 20.25
N LYS A 657 -114.18 -153.25 19.04
CA LYS A 657 -114.40 -154.40 18.15
C LYS A 657 -113.93 -155.73 18.74
N HIS A 658 -112.81 -155.72 19.46
CA HIS A 658 -112.32 -156.92 20.14
C HIS A 658 -113.24 -157.38 21.28
N ALA A 659 -113.77 -156.45 22.08
CA ALA A 659 -114.73 -156.75 23.15
C ALA A 659 -116.06 -157.30 22.61
N GLN A 660 -116.53 -156.79 21.46
CA GLN A 660 -117.78 -157.26 20.83
C GLN A 660 -117.66 -158.70 20.28
N GLY A 661 -116.49 -159.07 19.76
CA GLY A 661 -116.23 -160.44 19.27
C GLY A 661 -116.16 -161.50 20.38
N VAL A 662 -115.66 -161.15 21.57
CA VAL A 662 -115.58 -162.09 22.71
C VAL A 662 -116.94 -162.32 23.36
N LEU A 663 -117.86 -161.34 23.29
CA LEU A 663 -119.21 -161.46 23.85
C LEU A 663 -120.20 -162.24 22.97
N GLN A 664 -119.97 -162.32 21.65
CA GLN A 664 -120.83 -163.10 20.74
C GLN A 664 -120.51 -164.60 20.71
N ALA A 665 -119.31 -165.04 21.15
CA ALA A 665 -118.93 -166.45 21.15
C ALA A 665 -119.35 -167.23 22.42
N ARG A 666 -120.02 -166.58 23.39
CA ARG A 666 -120.34 -167.18 24.70
C ARG A 666 -121.84 -167.36 25.00
N ASN A 667 -122.73 -167.03 24.07
CA ASN A 667 -124.17 -167.25 24.18
C ASN A 667 -124.73 -167.86 22.88
N ILE A 668 -125.56 -168.91 23.03
CA ILE A 668 -126.44 -169.59 22.06
C ILE A 668 -125.80 -170.83 21.37
N CYS A 669 -126.25 -172.09 21.53
CA CYS A 669 -127.43 -172.73 22.17
C CYS A 669 -128.78 -172.01 22.10
#